data_AF-A0A4S4CD86-F1
#
_entry.id   AF-A0A4S4CD86-F1
#
_cell.length_a   1.000
_cell.length_b   1.000
_cell.length_c   1.000
_cell.angle_alpha   90.00
_cell.angle_beta   90.00
_cell.angle_gamma   90.00
#
_symmetry.space_group_name_H-M   'P 1'
#
loop_
_entity.id
_entity.type
_entity.pdbx_description
1 polymer ?
#
loop_
_entity_poly.entity_id
_entity_poly.type
_entity_poly.pdbx_seq_one_letter_code
_entity_poly.pdbx_strand_id
1 'polypeptide(L)'
;MTHFPPARFRTAALLLIPLALAACSQSPSTPEGSAVNGGQGRLADGVGAPWVAPATTGTLKAMALSSGDNQLSSQTWTSATNGWGPVELNKSNGESGSGDGRTLTLGGKTYSTGVGVHANSTITYALGGQCSTFASDIGVDDEVGTSGSVVFQVWADGTKLYDSGTMTGSSATKSVSVSVSGKKELKLVVTDAGDGNSYDHGDWANARVTSCAASSTSGDPSGTTYTKLASEYGAFTVSGTQTVRFGADTRWIYKSITNSGTCTSTAFGSDPAVGASKSCFLVTYPSSTPAPTPTPTPTPSGNVTYKGPLVITVGGTYTGNYQSTNPSVPAITVKTTDPVIIENANVKGPGNLISGFKMNLTLRNTKGYGVNPNVSGKAMGRFLNSEDTVNLNVSNNYMEGTGGIYVRNFIGNSGAGQTIKILRNSVKNIDGRLSNGSGGYQNAFVRYQFVQFNSVRGLVNAEIGWNQVINEPGKSALEENINMYQSTGTSASRVKIHDNIIWGAYAINTATDSGYAGGGILLGDGNGSTMSTAGGYFEVYGNTIISTSNQGIGIAGGHDHNVHDNRVLSSGLLPNGQKIAAQNIGIYVWDQQGSKAGGVWVNNTVHDNQIAWMRYSSTGTPSLANTWTPDCVSGSCYNNTTLVNPATLTTESSEYALWQSKASAAGQSIGAK
;
A
#
# COMPACT_ATOMS: atom_id res chain seq x y z
N MET A 1 -31.15 8.53 -18.85
CA MET A 1 -31.62 7.13 -18.92
C MET A 1 -30.50 6.31 -18.29
N THR A 2 -30.60 5.66 -17.13
CA THR A 2 -31.62 4.83 -16.44
C THR A 2 -31.45 5.04 -14.92
N HIS A 3 -32.46 5.48 -14.14
CA HIS A 3 -33.47 4.71 -13.38
C HIS A 3 -32.91 3.69 -12.34
N PHE A 4 -32.73 4.16 -11.10
CA PHE A 4 -32.79 3.33 -9.89
C PHE A 4 -34.27 3.06 -9.52
N PRO A 5 -34.71 1.83 -9.23
CA PRO A 5 -36.02 1.62 -8.62
C PRO A 5 -35.94 1.46 -7.09
N PRO A 6 -36.94 2.00 -6.35
CA PRO A 6 -37.06 1.87 -4.90
C PRO A 6 -37.68 0.52 -4.52
N ALA A 7 -37.29 0.00 -3.35
CA ALA A 7 -37.84 -1.22 -2.77
C ALA A 7 -39.35 -1.06 -2.45
N ARG A 8 -40.17 -2.00 -2.90
CA ARG A 8 -41.57 -2.16 -2.47
C ARG A 8 -41.73 -3.46 -1.69
N PHE A 9 -42.18 -3.33 -0.45
CA PHE A 9 -42.78 -4.41 0.33
C PHE A 9 -44.05 -4.92 -0.39
N ARG A 10 -44.18 -6.25 -0.49
CA ARG A 10 -45.48 -6.92 -0.67
C ARG A 10 -45.58 -8.08 0.30
N THR A 11 -46.58 -7.98 1.16
CA THR A 11 -47.19 -9.06 1.93
C THR A 11 -47.83 -10.08 0.99
N ALA A 12 -47.56 -11.36 1.21
CA ALA A 12 -48.41 -12.46 0.77
C ALA A 12 -48.30 -13.61 1.78
N ALA A 13 -49.45 -14.17 2.11
CA ALA A 13 -49.72 -15.02 3.26
C ALA A 13 -49.30 -16.49 3.08
N LEU A 14 -49.10 -17.11 4.26
CA LEU A 14 -49.10 -18.52 4.63
C LEU A 14 -49.42 -19.59 3.56
N LEU A 15 -48.55 -20.59 3.49
CA LEU A 15 -48.95 -22.00 3.42
C LEU A 15 -48.04 -22.82 4.34
N LEU A 16 -48.64 -23.32 5.43
CA LEU A 16 -48.06 -24.25 6.39
C LEU A 16 -48.22 -25.68 5.85
N ILE A 17 -47.12 -26.42 5.73
CA ILE A 17 -47.12 -27.89 5.63
C ILE A 17 -46.10 -28.40 6.66
N PRO A 18 -46.50 -29.26 7.62
CA PRO A 18 -45.60 -29.77 8.65
C PRO A 18 -44.88 -31.02 8.14
N LEU A 19 -43.54 -31.03 8.18
CA LEU A 19 -42.77 -32.25 8.05
C LEU A 19 -41.94 -32.47 9.31
N ALA A 20 -42.24 -33.57 10.00
CA ALA A 20 -41.68 -33.97 11.27
C ALA A 20 -40.17 -34.26 11.16
N LEU A 21 -39.39 -33.65 12.05
CA LEU A 21 -37.99 -34.00 12.30
C LEU A 21 -37.95 -35.22 13.23
N ALA A 22 -37.60 -36.39 12.69
CA ALA A 22 -37.14 -37.52 13.48
C ALA A 22 -35.63 -37.34 13.73
N ALA A 23 -35.26 -37.18 15.00
CA ALA A 23 -33.87 -37.13 15.43
C ALA A 23 -33.24 -38.52 15.33
N CYS A 24 -32.12 -38.63 14.63
CA CYS A 24 -31.17 -39.73 14.78
C CYS A 24 -29.79 -39.12 14.98
N SER A 25 -29.33 -39.21 16.23
CA SER A 25 -27.96 -39.02 16.67
C SER A 25 -27.06 -40.06 16.01
N GLN A 26 -25.99 -39.64 15.32
CA GLN A 26 -24.82 -40.48 15.08
C GLN A 26 -23.61 -39.58 14.79
N SER A 27 -22.66 -39.59 15.72
CA SER A 27 -21.33 -39.02 15.57
C SER A 27 -20.52 -39.83 14.54
N PRO A 28 -19.79 -39.21 13.60
CA PRO A 28 -18.78 -39.93 12.85
C PRO A 28 -17.57 -40.19 13.76
N SER A 29 -17.23 -41.46 13.82
CA SER A 29 -16.13 -42.11 14.51
C SER A 29 -14.75 -41.48 14.27
N THR A 30 -14.02 -41.28 15.36
CA THR A 30 -12.56 -41.31 15.43
C THR A 30 -12.03 -42.68 14.98
N PRO A 31 -11.03 -42.76 14.08
CA PRO A 31 -10.13 -43.89 14.03
C PRO A 31 -9.02 -43.67 15.07
N GLU A 32 -9.08 -44.46 16.14
CA GLU A 32 -7.99 -44.59 17.11
C GLU A 32 -6.89 -45.50 16.54
N GLY A 33 -5.66 -45.01 16.57
CA GLY A 33 -4.47 -45.78 16.95
C GLY A 33 -3.94 -46.87 16.02
N SER A 34 -2.78 -46.60 15.40
CA SER A 34 -1.65 -47.50 15.62
C SER A 34 -0.63 -46.77 16.47
N ALA A 35 -0.57 -47.14 17.74
CA ALA A 35 0.47 -46.74 18.65
C ALA A 35 1.81 -47.32 18.17
N VAL A 36 2.81 -46.46 17.99
CA VAL A 36 4.22 -46.87 18.04
C VAL A 36 4.79 -46.25 19.29
N ASN A 37 5.24 -47.13 20.18
CA ASN A 37 5.94 -46.82 21.43
C ASN A 37 7.18 -45.95 21.17
N GLY A 38 7.48 -45.08 22.13
CA GLY A 38 8.56 -44.10 22.07
C GLY A 38 9.96 -44.69 21.83
N GLY A 39 10.77 -43.91 21.11
CA GLY A 39 12.19 -44.17 20.89
C GLY A 39 12.68 -43.53 19.59
N GLN A 40 13.24 -42.32 19.70
CA GLN A 40 13.95 -41.57 18.65
C GLN A 40 13.14 -41.24 17.37
N GLY A 41 12.75 -39.98 17.22
CA GLY A 41 12.23 -39.46 15.95
C GLY A 41 13.23 -39.75 14.84
N ARG A 42 12.76 -40.36 13.74
CA ARG A 42 13.57 -40.58 12.54
C ARG A 42 13.97 -39.21 11.99
N LEU A 43 15.27 -38.96 11.93
CA LEU A 43 15.85 -37.83 11.20
C LEU A 43 15.48 -37.94 9.71
N ALA A 44 15.29 -36.82 9.02
CA ALA A 44 14.82 -36.76 7.63
C ALA A 44 15.64 -37.68 6.69
N ASP A 45 14.96 -38.61 6.00
CA ASP A 45 15.56 -39.68 5.17
C ASP A 45 15.63 -39.36 3.66
N GLY A 46 15.46 -38.09 3.29
CA GLY A 46 15.55 -37.60 1.90
C GLY A 46 14.24 -37.58 1.11
N VAL A 47 13.10 -37.94 1.71
CA VAL A 47 11.78 -37.57 1.18
C VAL A 47 11.54 -36.10 1.55
N GLY A 48 11.02 -35.24 0.68
CA GLY A 48 10.85 -33.81 0.98
C GLY A 48 9.55 -33.49 1.72
N ALA A 49 9.60 -32.69 2.79
CA ALA A 49 8.45 -32.05 3.45
C ALA A 49 8.69 -30.53 3.53
N PRO A 50 8.68 -29.84 2.37
CA PRO A 50 9.08 -28.44 2.29
C PRO A 50 8.18 -27.58 3.17
N TRP A 51 8.79 -26.77 4.02
CA TRP A 51 8.13 -25.79 4.85
C TRP A 51 8.32 -24.41 4.25
N VAL A 52 7.23 -23.66 4.17
CA VAL A 52 7.24 -22.24 3.89
C VAL A 52 6.59 -21.59 5.11
N ALA A 53 7.23 -20.57 5.68
CA ALA A 53 6.60 -19.80 6.74
C ALA A 53 5.19 -19.39 6.30
N PRO A 54 4.16 -19.48 7.17
CA PRO A 54 2.84 -18.91 6.86
C PRO A 54 3.06 -17.48 6.39
N ALA A 55 2.65 -17.18 5.16
CA ALA A 55 3.12 -15.99 4.48
C ALA A 55 2.77 -14.72 5.28
N THR A 56 3.79 -14.06 5.80
CA THR A 56 3.72 -12.62 6.12
C THR A 56 3.95 -11.89 4.80
N THR A 57 2.91 -11.79 3.97
CA THR A 57 2.95 -11.05 2.70
C THR A 57 3.04 -9.55 2.93
N GLY A 58 4.05 -8.88 2.35
CA GLY A 58 4.05 -7.41 2.17
C GLY A 58 5.34 -6.69 2.56
N THR A 59 6.15 -6.31 1.57
CA THR A 59 7.39 -5.48 1.66
C THR A 59 8.52 -5.96 2.58
N LEU A 60 9.75 -5.52 2.28
CA LEU A 60 10.86 -5.59 3.24
C LEU A 60 10.51 -4.73 4.47
N LYS A 61 9.88 -5.32 5.48
CA LYS A 61 9.61 -4.65 6.77
C LYS A 61 10.93 -4.55 7.53
N ALA A 62 11.43 -3.33 7.77
CA ALA A 62 12.67 -3.12 8.51
C ALA A 62 12.67 -3.91 9.83
N MET A 63 13.76 -4.61 10.11
CA MET A 63 13.97 -5.25 11.42
C MET A 63 13.80 -4.22 12.54
N ALA A 64 13.29 -4.65 13.70
CA ALA A 64 13.16 -3.82 14.89
C ALA A 64 14.53 -3.63 15.56
N LEU A 65 15.47 -3.02 14.83
CA LEU A 65 16.86 -2.87 15.20
C LEU A 65 17.00 -1.89 16.38
N SER A 66 17.60 -2.38 17.45
CA SER A 66 18.20 -1.54 18.49
C SER A 66 19.55 -0.99 18.02
N SER A 67 20.01 0.11 18.61
CA SER A 67 21.40 0.56 18.38
C SER A 67 22.38 -0.49 18.87
N GLY A 68 23.41 -0.80 18.06
CA GLY A 68 24.41 -1.82 18.38
C GLY A 68 24.09 -3.17 17.76
N ASP A 69 24.25 -4.24 18.54
CA ASP A 69 24.19 -5.63 18.07
C ASP A 69 22.78 -6.20 18.21
N ASN A 70 22.27 -6.84 17.15
CA ASN A 70 20.93 -7.39 17.09
C ASN A 70 20.99 -8.86 16.64
N GLN A 71 20.47 -9.75 17.49
CA GLN A 71 20.41 -11.20 17.23
C GLN A 71 19.31 -11.49 16.23
N LEU A 72 19.62 -12.14 15.10
CA LEU A 72 18.63 -12.41 14.05
C LEU A 72 17.51 -13.35 14.49
N SER A 73 17.77 -14.19 15.49
CA SER A 73 16.75 -15.05 16.11
C SER A 73 15.70 -14.30 16.93
N SER A 74 15.94 -13.02 17.20
CA SER A 74 14.99 -12.09 17.83
C SER A 74 14.35 -11.11 16.83
N GLN A 75 14.72 -11.20 15.55
CA GLN A 75 14.24 -10.31 14.50
C GLN A 75 13.21 -11.01 13.62
N THR A 76 12.26 -10.24 13.11
CA THR A 76 11.29 -10.74 12.13
C THR A 76 11.94 -10.82 10.75
N TRP A 77 11.96 -12.00 10.15
CA TRP A 77 12.30 -12.19 8.73
C TRP A 77 11.14 -11.73 7.84
N THR A 78 11.45 -11.34 6.61
CA THR A 78 10.49 -10.94 5.57
C THR A 78 10.03 -12.14 4.73
N SER A 79 10.85 -13.19 4.65
CA SER A 79 10.48 -14.49 4.11
C SER A 79 11.38 -15.58 4.71
N ALA A 80 10.83 -16.79 4.86
CA ALA A 80 11.61 -17.96 5.26
C ALA A 80 11.05 -19.24 4.61
N THR A 81 11.93 -20.07 4.06
CA THR A 81 11.64 -21.40 3.52
C THR A 81 12.64 -22.39 4.06
N ASN A 82 12.22 -23.64 4.21
CA ASN A 82 13.04 -24.71 4.75
C ASN A 82 12.73 -26.02 4.01
N GLY A 83 13.73 -26.89 3.83
CA GLY A 83 13.56 -28.13 3.07
C GLY A 83 12.75 -29.19 3.82
N TRP A 84 12.82 -29.16 5.15
CA TRP A 84 12.08 -30.06 6.04
C TRP A 84 11.80 -29.36 7.37
N GLY A 85 10.55 -29.38 7.81
CA GLY A 85 10.18 -28.78 9.09
C GLY A 85 10.29 -27.25 9.14
N PRO A 86 9.77 -26.60 10.19
CA PRO A 86 9.93 -25.17 10.38
C PRO A 86 11.40 -24.72 10.53
N VAL A 87 11.67 -23.46 10.19
CA VAL A 87 12.86 -22.77 10.68
C VAL A 87 12.72 -22.57 12.19
N GLU A 88 13.75 -22.94 12.94
CA GLU A 88 13.72 -22.96 14.41
C GLU A 88 14.55 -21.80 15.00
N LEU A 89 13.94 -21.07 15.94
CA LEU A 89 14.56 -19.91 16.60
C LEU A 89 15.22 -20.33 17.91
N ASN A 90 16.52 -20.12 18.03
CA ASN A 90 17.36 -20.50 19.17
C ASN A 90 17.39 -22.02 19.46
N LYS A 91 17.04 -22.82 18.44
CA LYS A 91 16.98 -24.28 18.47
C LYS A 91 17.46 -24.84 17.14
N SER A 92 17.99 -26.05 17.13
CA SER A 92 18.28 -26.82 15.91
C SER A 92 16.99 -27.13 15.15
N ASN A 93 17.06 -27.58 13.89
CA ASN A 93 15.86 -28.05 13.18
C ASN A 93 15.39 -29.38 13.79
N GLY A 94 14.17 -29.46 14.33
CA GLY A 94 13.72 -30.61 15.12
C GLY A 94 12.82 -31.61 14.40
N GLU A 95 12.80 -31.60 13.06
CA GLU A 95 11.87 -32.32 12.19
C GLU A 95 10.53 -31.59 11.99
N SER A 96 9.39 -32.25 12.18
CA SER A 96 8.10 -31.82 11.62
C SER A 96 7.31 -30.78 12.43
N GLY A 97 7.61 -30.65 13.72
CA GLY A 97 6.92 -29.74 14.64
C GLY A 97 7.61 -28.39 14.74
N SER A 98 6.91 -27.40 15.30
CA SER A 98 7.56 -26.13 15.67
C SER A 98 8.05 -26.21 17.12
N GLY A 99 9.30 -25.82 17.35
CA GLY A 99 9.92 -25.79 18.67
C GLY A 99 10.37 -27.15 19.22
N ASP A 100 10.35 -28.20 18.39
CA ASP A 100 10.79 -29.56 18.71
C ASP A 100 12.33 -29.74 18.63
N GLY A 101 13.02 -28.76 18.07
CA GLY A 101 14.47 -28.69 17.99
C GLY A 101 15.20 -28.69 19.34
N ARG A 102 16.43 -29.20 19.32
CA ARG A 102 17.35 -29.24 20.47
C ARG A 102 18.10 -27.92 20.62
N THR A 103 18.99 -27.85 21.60
CA THR A 103 19.92 -26.72 21.70
C THR A 103 20.91 -26.78 20.53
N LEU A 104 21.05 -25.66 19.81
CA LEU A 104 22.02 -25.47 18.74
C LEU A 104 23.42 -25.90 19.21
N THR A 105 24.02 -26.88 18.54
CA THR A 105 25.34 -27.40 18.93
C THR A 105 26.22 -27.60 17.71
N LEU A 106 27.38 -26.94 17.71
CA LEU A 106 28.35 -27.02 16.62
C LEU A 106 29.72 -27.43 17.17
N GLY A 107 30.25 -28.58 16.74
CA GLY A 107 31.58 -29.04 17.11
C GLY A 107 31.75 -29.23 18.62
N GLY A 108 30.69 -29.66 19.31
CA GLY A 108 30.62 -29.85 20.76
C GLY A 108 30.35 -28.58 21.56
N LYS A 109 30.19 -27.42 20.92
CA LYS A 109 29.89 -26.13 21.58
C LYS A 109 28.41 -25.81 21.45
N THR A 110 27.75 -25.51 22.59
CA THR A 110 26.35 -25.12 22.62
C THR A 110 26.15 -23.61 22.45
N TYR A 111 25.04 -23.24 21.83
CA TYR A 111 24.64 -21.85 21.59
C TYR A 111 23.23 -21.60 22.10
N SER A 112 23.05 -20.50 22.84
CA SER A 112 21.74 -20.08 23.34
C SER A 112 20.96 -19.20 22.36
N THR A 113 21.63 -18.69 21.32
CA THR A 113 21.01 -17.89 20.26
C THR A 113 21.46 -18.35 18.88
N GLY A 114 20.56 -18.26 17.91
CA GLY A 114 20.83 -18.64 16.52
C GLY A 114 19.57 -19.11 15.81
N VAL A 115 19.74 -19.60 14.58
CA VAL A 115 18.64 -20.10 13.75
C VAL A 115 19.00 -21.46 13.18
N GLY A 116 18.21 -22.48 13.52
CA GLY A 116 18.34 -23.84 13.00
C GLY A 116 17.47 -24.04 11.76
N VAL A 117 18.03 -24.64 10.72
CA VAL A 117 17.39 -24.85 9.42
C VAL A 117 17.68 -26.24 8.87
N HIS A 118 16.92 -26.64 7.86
CA HIS A 118 17.15 -27.84 7.05
C HIS A 118 17.31 -27.46 5.58
N ALA A 119 18.34 -27.93 4.90
CA ALA A 119 18.53 -27.61 3.47
C ALA A 119 17.42 -28.21 2.58
N ASN A 120 17.01 -27.60 1.47
CA ASN A 120 17.36 -26.26 1.00
C ASN A 120 16.57 -25.20 1.77
N SER A 121 17.25 -24.20 2.35
CA SER A 121 16.62 -23.14 3.13
C SER A 121 16.98 -21.75 2.64
N THR A 122 16.10 -20.78 2.89
CA THR A 122 16.33 -19.36 2.62
C THR A 122 15.60 -18.53 3.65
N ILE A 123 16.29 -17.61 4.30
CA ILE A 123 15.73 -16.65 5.25
C ILE A 123 16.13 -15.23 4.81
N THR A 124 15.17 -14.35 4.65
CA THR A 124 15.39 -12.97 4.21
C THR A 124 15.04 -11.98 5.32
N TYR A 125 15.88 -10.98 5.55
CA TYR A 125 15.70 -9.90 6.52
C TYR A 125 15.85 -8.53 5.84
N ALA A 126 15.09 -7.54 6.30
CA ALA A 126 15.27 -6.16 5.88
C ALA A 126 16.24 -5.41 6.82
N LEU A 127 17.45 -5.12 6.34
CA LEU A 127 18.46 -4.33 7.05
C LEU A 127 18.17 -2.82 7.01
N GLY A 128 17.49 -2.35 5.96
CA GLY A 128 17.17 -0.93 5.78
C GLY A 128 18.38 0.01 5.62
N GLY A 129 19.59 -0.52 5.37
CA GLY A 129 20.83 0.26 5.28
C GLY A 129 21.41 0.67 6.64
N GLN A 130 20.91 0.11 7.75
CA GLN A 130 21.18 0.63 9.10
C GLN A 130 22.30 -0.07 9.86
N CYS A 131 22.78 -1.22 9.38
CA CYS A 131 23.80 -2.04 10.06
C CYS A 131 25.08 -2.16 9.23
N SER A 132 26.20 -2.46 9.88
CA SER A 132 27.52 -2.47 9.22
C SER A 132 28.03 -3.87 8.89
N THR A 133 27.74 -4.86 9.75
CA THR A 133 28.30 -6.22 9.64
C THR A 133 27.26 -7.27 9.97
N PHE A 134 27.24 -8.38 9.22
CA PHE A 134 26.58 -9.63 9.61
C PHE A 134 27.65 -10.61 10.12
N ALA A 135 27.37 -11.31 11.21
CA ALA A 135 28.25 -12.32 11.78
C ALA A 135 27.48 -13.54 12.33
N SER A 136 28.06 -14.74 12.17
CA SER A 136 27.53 -16.01 12.70
C SER A 136 28.65 -17.04 12.83
N ASP A 137 28.51 -17.98 13.74
CA ASP A 137 29.15 -19.28 13.62
C ASP A 137 28.23 -20.20 12.79
N ILE A 138 28.80 -21.07 11.95
CA ILE A 138 28.06 -21.90 11.00
C ILE A 138 28.59 -23.34 10.99
N GLY A 139 27.69 -24.30 10.79
CA GLY A 139 28.01 -25.72 10.67
C GLY A 139 26.76 -26.59 10.58
N VAL A 140 26.96 -27.88 10.34
CA VAL A 140 25.92 -28.91 10.51
C VAL A 140 25.74 -29.13 12.01
N ASP A 141 24.49 -29.18 12.50
CA ASP A 141 24.20 -29.39 13.92
C ASP A 141 24.67 -30.78 14.38
N ASP A 142 25.26 -30.86 15.57
CA ASP A 142 25.84 -32.09 16.10
C ASP A 142 24.80 -33.23 16.28
N GLU A 143 23.50 -32.93 16.28
CA GLU A 143 22.43 -33.93 16.45
C GLU A 143 22.36 -34.96 15.31
N VAL A 144 22.88 -34.63 14.13
CA VAL A 144 22.96 -35.55 12.99
C VAL A 144 24.28 -36.33 12.93
N GLY A 145 25.18 -36.13 13.90
CA GLY A 145 26.47 -36.81 13.97
C GLY A 145 27.36 -36.47 12.77
N THR A 146 27.85 -37.48 12.05
CA THR A 146 28.71 -37.29 10.87
C THR A 146 27.93 -37.20 9.55
N SER A 147 26.60 -37.24 9.61
CA SER A 147 25.71 -37.16 8.44
C SER A 147 25.50 -35.70 8.00
N GLY A 148 24.86 -35.51 6.84
CA GLY A 148 24.51 -34.20 6.30
C GLY A 148 25.66 -33.48 5.59
N SER A 149 25.29 -32.68 4.59
CA SER A 149 26.18 -31.98 3.68
C SER A 149 25.52 -30.68 3.19
N VAL A 150 26.03 -29.54 3.68
CA VAL A 150 25.42 -28.24 3.40
C VAL A 150 26.42 -27.22 2.86
N VAL A 151 25.92 -26.20 2.17
CA VAL A 151 26.67 -24.99 1.82
C VAL A 151 25.93 -23.77 2.38
N PHE A 152 26.59 -23.01 3.25
CA PHE A 152 26.09 -21.74 3.77
C PHE A 152 26.48 -20.60 2.84
N GLN A 153 25.52 -19.77 2.48
CA GLN A 153 25.73 -18.57 1.68
C GLN A 153 25.09 -17.36 2.33
N VAL A 154 25.79 -16.22 2.28
CA VAL A 154 25.27 -14.92 2.70
C VAL A 154 25.14 -14.04 1.48
N TRP A 155 23.94 -13.52 1.26
CA TRP A 155 23.61 -12.60 0.16
C TRP A 155 23.10 -11.27 0.73
N ALA A 156 23.41 -10.16 0.06
CA ALA A 156 22.84 -8.86 0.39
C ALA A 156 22.54 -8.05 -0.88
N ASP A 157 21.34 -7.50 -0.98
CA ASP A 157 20.83 -6.79 -2.19
C ASP A 157 21.13 -7.55 -3.50
N GLY A 158 20.88 -8.86 -3.51
CA GLY A 158 21.13 -9.73 -4.67
C GLY A 158 22.61 -10.07 -4.94
N THR A 159 23.56 -9.60 -4.13
CA THR A 159 24.99 -9.92 -4.27
C THR A 159 25.43 -10.98 -3.27
N LYS A 160 26.13 -12.04 -3.71
CA LYS A 160 26.71 -13.05 -2.80
C LYS A 160 27.95 -12.47 -2.11
N LEU A 161 27.92 -12.41 -0.78
CA LEU A 161 28.99 -11.87 0.06
C LEU A 161 29.87 -12.98 0.66
N TYR A 162 29.30 -14.17 0.88
CA TYR A 162 30.01 -15.30 1.47
C TYR A 162 29.50 -16.63 0.93
N ASP A 163 30.38 -17.62 0.89
CA ASP A 163 30.12 -19.02 0.56
C ASP A 163 31.06 -19.89 1.39
N SER A 164 30.53 -20.83 2.16
CA SER A 164 31.34 -21.70 3.03
C SER A 164 32.11 -22.78 2.27
N GLY A 165 31.73 -23.07 1.03
CA GLY A 165 31.94 -24.40 0.43
C GLY A 165 31.19 -25.48 1.21
N THR A 166 31.32 -26.74 0.80
CA THR A 166 30.68 -27.87 1.47
C THR A 166 31.16 -28.01 2.91
N MET A 167 30.20 -28.13 3.83
CA MET A 167 30.39 -28.47 5.24
C MET A 167 29.58 -29.74 5.52
N THR A 168 30.15 -30.64 6.30
CA THR A 168 29.53 -31.91 6.72
C THR A 168 29.45 -31.96 8.24
N GLY A 169 28.74 -32.94 8.81
CA GLY A 169 28.75 -33.21 10.27
C GLY A 169 30.15 -33.45 10.86
N SER A 170 31.17 -33.72 10.03
CA SER A 170 32.57 -33.85 10.46
C SER A 170 33.40 -32.57 10.31
N SER A 171 32.84 -31.52 9.72
CA SER A 171 33.55 -30.26 9.47
C SER A 171 33.68 -29.45 10.75
N ALA A 172 34.83 -28.82 10.95
CA ALA A 172 34.98 -27.83 12.02
C ALA A 172 34.03 -26.64 11.78
N THR A 173 33.46 -26.12 12.87
CA THR A 173 32.67 -24.87 12.87
C THR A 173 33.45 -23.75 12.20
N LYS A 174 32.80 -23.02 11.28
CA LYS A 174 33.37 -21.82 10.67
C LYS A 174 32.69 -20.59 11.26
N SER A 175 33.41 -19.47 11.31
CA SER A 175 32.84 -18.17 11.65
C SER A 175 32.79 -17.29 10.40
N VAL A 176 31.63 -16.71 10.12
CA VAL A 176 31.43 -15.73 9.05
C VAL A 176 31.31 -14.33 9.65
N SER A 177 31.97 -13.36 9.01
CA SER A 177 31.81 -11.94 9.28
C SER A 177 31.97 -11.16 7.97
N VAL A 178 30.89 -10.54 7.50
CA VAL A 178 30.86 -9.82 6.22
C VAL A 178 30.21 -8.45 6.36
N SER A 179 30.70 -7.47 5.59
CA SER A 179 30.11 -6.13 5.60
C SER A 179 28.75 -6.11 4.92
N VAL A 180 27.78 -5.51 5.59
CA VAL A 180 26.43 -5.23 5.06
C VAL A 180 26.13 -3.73 5.09
N SER A 181 27.17 -2.89 5.19
CA SER A 181 27.03 -1.44 5.25
C SER A 181 26.27 -0.90 4.03
N GLY A 182 25.22 -0.13 4.29
CA GLY A 182 24.35 0.46 3.27
C GLY A 182 23.46 -0.55 2.53
N LYS A 183 23.50 -1.84 2.88
CA LYS A 183 22.66 -2.87 2.26
C LYS A 183 21.25 -2.86 2.84
N LYS A 184 20.25 -3.08 2.01
CA LYS A 184 18.83 -2.99 2.40
C LYS A 184 18.23 -4.36 2.75
N GLU A 185 18.73 -5.41 2.14
CA GLU A 185 18.30 -6.80 2.33
C GLU A 185 19.50 -7.67 2.73
N LEU A 186 19.26 -8.60 3.67
CA LEU A 186 20.15 -9.71 4.01
C LEU A 186 19.40 -11.02 3.74
N LYS A 187 20.04 -11.95 3.04
CA LYS A 187 19.47 -13.27 2.76
C LYS A 187 20.48 -14.36 3.14
N LEU A 188 20.06 -15.23 4.03
CA LEU A 188 20.79 -16.41 4.51
C LEU A 188 20.28 -17.63 3.76
N VAL A 189 21.16 -18.37 3.10
CA VAL A 189 20.81 -19.54 2.27
C VAL A 189 21.63 -20.74 2.72
N VAL A 190 20.98 -21.90 2.85
CA VAL A 190 21.66 -23.19 3.02
C VAL A 190 21.23 -24.11 1.88
N THR A 191 22.19 -24.61 1.11
CA THR A 191 21.93 -25.56 0.02
C THR A 191 22.43 -26.96 0.36
N ASP A 192 21.84 -27.98 -0.29
CA ASP A 192 22.07 -29.42 -0.13
C ASP A 192 23.41 -29.96 -0.69
N ALA A 193 24.41 -29.09 -0.83
CA ALA A 193 25.74 -29.39 -1.40
C ALA A 193 25.80 -30.19 -2.72
N GLY A 194 24.67 -30.42 -3.42
CA GLY A 194 24.57 -31.20 -4.63
C GLY A 194 24.43 -32.72 -4.45
N ASP A 195 24.29 -33.25 -3.23
CA ASP A 195 24.09 -34.69 -2.96
C ASP A 195 22.72 -35.05 -2.36
N GLY A 196 21.81 -34.08 -2.31
CA GLY A 196 20.46 -34.23 -1.77
C GLY A 196 20.43 -33.90 -0.28
N ASN A 197 19.24 -33.69 0.28
CA ASN A 197 19.12 -32.99 1.56
C ASN A 197 19.00 -33.88 2.81
N SER A 198 19.37 -35.16 2.74
CA SER A 198 19.22 -36.07 3.88
C SER A 198 20.12 -35.64 5.04
N TYR A 199 19.53 -35.46 6.24
CA TYR A 199 20.23 -35.04 7.47
C TYR A 199 20.86 -33.63 7.42
N ASP A 200 20.40 -32.75 6.53
CA ASP A 200 21.00 -31.43 6.32
C ASP A 200 20.56 -30.37 7.34
N HIS A 201 20.74 -30.67 8.62
CA HIS A 201 20.44 -29.76 9.72
C HIS A 201 21.58 -28.77 9.87
N GLY A 202 21.36 -27.53 9.45
CA GLY A 202 22.36 -26.46 9.48
C GLY A 202 22.02 -25.39 10.52
N ASP A 203 23.04 -24.90 11.22
CA ASP A 203 22.89 -23.84 12.21
C ASP A 203 23.56 -22.54 11.77
N TRP A 204 22.80 -21.44 11.86
CA TRP A 204 23.33 -20.08 11.95
C TRP A 204 23.45 -19.69 13.44
N ALA A 205 24.47 -20.20 14.10
CA ALA A 205 24.70 -20.03 15.54
C ALA A 205 25.20 -18.62 15.89
N ASN A 206 24.58 -17.97 16.89
CA ASN A 206 24.84 -16.58 17.28
C ASN A 206 24.78 -15.58 16.10
N ALA A 207 23.88 -15.85 15.15
CA ALA A 207 23.64 -15.02 13.98
C ALA A 207 23.14 -13.62 14.39
N ARG A 208 23.89 -12.59 14.03
CA ARG A 208 23.60 -11.20 14.40
C ARG A 208 24.04 -10.21 13.35
N VAL A 209 23.44 -9.02 13.40
CA VAL A 209 23.93 -7.83 12.73
C VAL A 209 24.44 -6.83 13.75
N THR A 210 25.57 -6.18 13.47
CA THR A 210 26.27 -5.32 14.44
C THR A 210 26.41 -3.89 13.95
N SER A 211 26.74 -3.00 14.90
CA SER A 211 26.93 -1.57 14.65
C SER A 211 25.74 -0.95 13.92
N CYS A 212 24.54 -1.34 14.34
CA CYS A 212 23.31 -0.78 13.80
C CYS A 212 23.06 0.61 14.41
N ALA A 213 22.69 1.58 13.57
CA ALA A 213 22.12 2.83 14.04
C ALA A 213 20.70 2.54 14.55
N ALA A 214 20.33 3.08 15.72
CA ALA A 214 18.93 3.00 16.15
C ALA A 214 18.06 3.67 15.08
N SER A 215 17.05 2.94 14.59
CA SER A 215 15.96 3.57 13.86
C SER A 215 15.31 4.57 14.81
N SER A 216 15.53 5.88 14.61
CA SER A 216 14.70 6.91 15.23
C SER A 216 13.35 6.94 14.50
N THR A 217 12.59 5.85 14.63
CA THR A 217 11.20 5.75 14.20
C THR A 217 10.30 5.92 15.40
N SER A 218 10.29 7.13 15.98
CA SER A 218 9.08 7.56 16.69
C SER A 218 8.08 7.98 15.62
N GLY A 219 6.99 7.24 15.45
CA GLY A 219 5.93 7.56 14.50
C GLY A 219 5.13 8.83 14.82
N ASP A 220 5.66 9.72 15.66
CA ASP A 220 5.00 10.95 16.09
C ASP A 220 5.64 12.20 15.44
N PRO A 221 4.85 13.24 15.10
CA PRO A 221 5.36 14.46 14.48
C PRO A 221 6.49 15.13 15.27
N SER A 222 7.42 15.80 14.56
CA SER A 222 8.47 16.63 15.19
C SER A 222 7.86 17.68 16.12
N GLY A 223 8.37 17.77 17.36
CA GLY A 223 7.82 18.64 18.41
C GLY A 223 6.77 17.99 19.31
N THR A 224 6.46 16.71 19.11
CA THR A 224 5.63 15.94 20.05
C THR A 224 6.34 15.80 21.39
N THR A 225 5.64 16.14 22.47
CA THR A 225 6.14 16.00 23.84
C THR A 225 5.36 14.93 24.58
N TYR A 226 6.05 14.19 25.45
CA TYR A 226 5.46 13.11 26.24
C TYR A 226 5.62 13.43 27.72
N THR A 227 4.49 13.59 28.41
CA THR A 227 4.49 13.84 29.85
C THR A 227 4.12 12.55 30.56
N LYS A 228 5.01 12.01 31.41
CA LYS A 228 4.72 10.78 32.15
C LYS A 228 3.52 11.01 33.06
N LEU A 229 2.52 10.12 32.96
CA LEU A 229 1.31 10.14 33.77
C LEU A 229 1.40 9.15 34.94
N ALA A 230 1.80 7.91 34.67
CA ALA A 230 1.92 6.86 35.66
C ALA A 230 2.91 5.78 35.22
N SER A 231 3.54 5.10 36.18
CA SER A 231 4.17 3.81 35.93
C SER A 231 3.11 2.71 35.79
N GLU A 232 3.49 1.55 35.27
CA GLU A 232 2.59 0.40 35.15
C GLU A 232 1.81 0.12 36.45
N TYR A 233 0.54 -0.25 36.31
CA TYR A 233 -0.47 -0.42 37.36
C TYR A 233 -0.93 0.85 38.08
N GLY A 234 -0.27 2.00 37.87
CA GLY A 234 -0.67 3.27 38.46
C GLY A 234 -1.94 3.86 37.81
N ALA A 235 -2.77 4.51 38.63
CA ALA A 235 -3.88 5.32 38.15
C ALA A 235 -3.37 6.71 37.68
N PHE A 236 -4.07 7.32 36.73
CA PHE A 236 -3.78 8.67 36.25
C PHE A 236 -5.04 9.44 35.87
N THR A 237 -4.92 10.77 35.80
CA THR A 237 -5.97 11.68 35.34
C THR A 237 -5.50 12.50 34.14
N VAL A 238 -6.45 12.90 33.29
CA VAL A 238 -6.24 13.79 32.14
C VAL A 238 -7.41 14.78 32.04
N SER A 239 -7.16 16.00 31.56
CA SER A 239 -8.24 16.99 31.37
C SER A 239 -9.00 16.71 30.07
N GLY A 240 -10.29 16.40 30.14
CA GLY A 240 -11.09 16.08 28.96
C GLY A 240 -10.66 14.78 28.28
N THR A 241 -10.86 14.68 26.96
CA THR A 241 -10.40 13.53 26.16
C THR A 241 -9.03 13.82 25.59
N GLN A 242 -8.02 13.06 26.02
CA GLN A 242 -6.63 13.23 25.61
C GLN A 242 -6.06 11.91 25.07
N THR A 243 -5.03 11.99 24.22
CA THR A 243 -4.31 10.79 23.75
C THR A 243 -3.23 10.42 24.77
N VAL A 244 -3.27 9.17 25.23
CA VAL A 244 -2.28 8.59 26.13
C VAL A 244 -1.61 7.42 25.44
N ARG A 245 -0.28 7.31 25.57
CA ARG A 245 0.45 6.12 25.14
C ARG A 245 0.83 5.26 26.35
N PHE A 246 0.77 3.94 26.19
CA PHE A 246 1.19 2.94 27.17
C PHE A 246 2.26 2.05 26.56
N GLY A 247 3.37 1.84 27.25
CA GLY A 247 4.43 0.97 26.77
C GLY A 247 5.80 1.24 27.38
N ALA A 248 6.82 0.71 26.72
CA ALA A 248 8.22 0.83 27.10
C ALA A 248 9.11 0.90 25.85
N ASP A 249 10.25 1.56 25.98
CA ASP A 249 11.25 1.72 24.91
C ASP A 249 10.65 2.31 23.62
N THR A 250 10.51 1.50 22.59
CA THR A 250 9.96 1.86 21.28
C THR A 250 8.58 1.24 21.01
N ARG A 251 8.01 0.50 21.96
CA ARG A 251 6.77 -0.26 21.81
C ARG A 251 5.64 0.43 22.57
N TRP A 252 4.72 1.05 21.85
CA TRP A 252 3.69 1.91 22.42
C TRP A 252 2.30 1.60 21.85
N ILE A 253 1.29 1.52 22.71
CA ILE A 253 -0.14 1.54 22.33
C ILE A 253 -0.69 2.92 22.67
N TYR A 254 -1.34 3.56 21.71
CA TYR A 254 -1.99 4.84 21.88
C TYR A 254 -3.49 4.63 22.10
N LYS A 255 -4.06 5.38 23.05
CA LYS A 255 -5.49 5.30 23.36
C LYS A 255 -6.02 6.67 23.77
N SER A 256 -7.21 7.01 23.29
CA SER A 256 -7.96 8.17 23.77
C SER A 256 -8.56 7.85 25.13
N ILE A 257 -8.20 8.65 26.14
CA ILE A 257 -8.67 8.51 27.52
C ILE A 257 -9.42 9.79 27.91
N THR A 258 -10.62 9.64 28.47
CA THR A 258 -11.42 10.76 28.98
C THR A 258 -11.34 10.78 30.51
N ASN A 259 -10.93 11.92 31.08
CA ASN A 259 -10.86 12.22 32.52
C ASN A 259 -9.84 11.40 33.33
N SER A 260 -9.84 10.07 33.26
CA SER A 260 -8.94 9.21 34.04
C SER A 260 -8.77 7.82 33.44
N GLY A 261 -7.70 7.12 33.83
CA GLY A 261 -7.43 5.74 33.43
C GLY A 261 -6.42 5.05 34.35
N THR A 262 -6.20 3.76 34.09
CA THR A 262 -5.19 2.95 34.81
C THR A 262 -4.16 2.45 33.82
N CYS A 263 -2.88 2.52 34.19
CA CYS A 263 -1.77 2.20 33.31
C CYS A 263 -1.51 0.69 33.21
N THR A 264 -2.41 -0.04 32.56
CA THR A 264 -2.37 -1.51 32.47
C THR A 264 -2.59 -2.00 31.04
N SER A 265 -2.06 -3.17 30.72
CA SER A 265 -2.31 -3.83 29.44
C SER A 265 -3.80 -4.06 29.18
N THR A 266 -4.58 -4.42 30.19
CA THR A 266 -6.05 -4.55 30.08
C THR A 266 -6.70 -3.22 29.69
N ALA A 267 -6.31 -2.11 30.33
CA ALA A 267 -6.88 -0.80 30.02
C ALA A 267 -6.51 -0.31 28.61
N PHE A 268 -5.38 -0.76 28.05
CA PHE A 268 -4.92 -0.41 26.69
C PHE A 268 -5.19 -1.51 25.66
N GLY A 269 -5.84 -2.61 26.05
CA GLY A 269 -6.30 -3.70 25.18
C GLY A 269 -5.27 -4.79 24.88
N SER A 270 -3.98 -4.56 25.13
CA SER A 270 -2.92 -5.58 25.06
C SER A 270 -1.64 -5.07 25.76
N ASP A 271 -0.66 -5.96 25.95
CA ASP A 271 0.66 -5.59 26.44
C ASP A 271 1.60 -5.30 25.24
N PRO A 272 2.03 -4.04 25.02
CA PRO A 272 2.91 -3.70 23.91
C PRO A 272 4.35 -4.14 24.13
N ALA A 273 4.76 -4.39 25.37
CA ALA A 273 6.14 -4.66 25.74
C ALA A 273 6.20 -5.77 26.81
N VAL A 274 5.73 -6.96 26.43
CA VAL A 274 5.74 -8.16 27.29
C VAL A 274 7.15 -8.39 27.84
N GLY A 275 7.27 -8.51 29.16
CA GLY A 275 8.54 -8.72 29.87
C GLY A 275 9.32 -7.44 30.22
N ALA A 276 8.84 -6.26 29.81
CA ALA A 276 9.39 -4.97 30.23
C ALA A 276 8.44 -4.24 31.21
N SER A 277 8.96 -3.34 32.03
CA SER A 277 8.13 -2.44 32.86
C SER A 277 7.59 -1.29 32.02
N LYS A 278 6.27 -1.13 31.95
CA LYS A 278 5.64 -0.10 31.11
C LYS A 278 5.39 1.20 31.89
N SER A 279 5.04 2.25 31.15
CA SER A 279 4.55 3.51 31.71
C SER A 279 3.56 4.15 30.74
N CYS A 280 2.73 5.02 31.29
CA CYS A 280 1.76 5.80 30.53
C CYS A 280 2.25 7.24 30.40
N PHE A 281 2.11 7.80 29.21
CA PHE A 281 2.48 9.17 28.92
C PHE A 281 1.33 9.88 28.21
N LEU A 282 1.00 11.08 28.66
CA LEU A 282 0.19 12.00 27.89
C LEU A 282 0.96 12.40 26.63
N VAL A 283 0.33 12.29 25.47
CA VAL A 283 0.89 12.71 24.20
C VAL A 283 0.40 14.12 23.91
N THR A 284 1.32 15.08 23.90
CA THR A 284 1.03 16.46 23.53
C THR A 284 1.65 16.73 22.17
N TYR A 285 0.79 16.75 21.16
CA TYR A 285 1.17 17.18 19.81
C TYR A 285 1.41 18.70 19.79
N PRO A 286 2.35 19.20 18.97
CA PRO A 286 2.48 20.63 18.77
C PRO A 286 1.13 21.20 18.29
N SER A 287 0.73 22.35 18.85
CA SER A 287 -0.50 23.04 18.46
C SER A 287 -0.50 23.26 16.94
N SER A 288 -1.37 22.54 16.24
CA SER A 288 -1.55 22.72 14.81
C SER A 288 -2.29 24.03 14.56
N THR A 289 -1.64 24.90 13.81
CA THR A 289 -2.28 25.89 12.91
C THR A 289 -3.43 25.21 12.14
N PRO A 290 -4.49 25.93 11.70
CA PRO A 290 -5.61 25.33 10.96
C PRO A 290 -5.12 24.46 9.79
N ALA A 291 -5.95 23.48 9.40
CA ALA A 291 -5.75 22.53 8.29
C ALA A 291 -4.73 23.05 7.26
N PRO A 292 -3.69 22.25 6.92
CA PRO A 292 -2.55 22.73 6.16
C PRO A 292 -3.03 23.47 4.91
N THR A 293 -2.72 24.78 4.86
CA THR A 293 -2.72 25.47 3.58
C THR A 293 -1.69 24.73 2.73
N PRO A 294 -2.06 24.18 1.56
CA PRO A 294 -1.11 23.47 0.71
C PRO A 294 0.12 24.35 0.50
N THR A 295 1.30 23.72 0.40
CA THR A 295 2.55 24.35 -0.07
C THR A 295 2.19 25.43 -1.08
N PRO A 296 2.66 26.69 -0.92
CA PRO A 296 2.13 27.83 -1.65
C PRO A 296 1.95 27.44 -3.11
N THR A 297 0.68 27.46 -3.54
CA THR A 297 0.28 27.29 -4.94
C THR A 297 1.32 28.06 -5.75
N PRO A 298 2.06 27.45 -6.68
CA PRO A 298 2.92 28.22 -7.56
C PRO A 298 2.00 29.17 -8.30
N THR A 299 1.90 30.40 -7.76
CA THR A 299 1.06 31.45 -8.29
C THR A 299 1.44 31.54 -9.75
N PRO A 300 0.47 31.48 -10.70
CA PRO A 300 0.78 31.79 -12.08
C PRO A 300 1.47 33.15 -12.02
N SER A 301 2.78 33.20 -12.27
CA SER A 301 3.49 34.46 -12.15
C SER A 301 2.73 35.43 -13.07
N GLY A 302 2.19 36.52 -12.51
CA GLY A 302 1.39 37.47 -13.29
C GLY A 302 2.15 38.05 -14.49
N ASN A 303 3.46 37.78 -14.57
CA ASN A 303 4.40 38.23 -15.57
C ASN A 303 4.79 37.15 -16.61
N VAL A 304 4.10 35.99 -16.68
CA VAL A 304 4.38 35.01 -17.75
C VAL A 304 3.75 35.46 -19.08
N THR A 305 4.59 35.77 -20.08
CA THR A 305 4.13 35.98 -21.46
C THR A 305 3.89 34.63 -22.14
N TYR A 306 2.65 34.42 -22.61
CA TYR A 306 2.24 33.20 -23.31
C TYR A 306 2.25 33.37 -24.83
N LYS A 307 2.74 32.35 -25.54
CA LYS A 307 2.59 32.20 -26.99
C LYS A 307 1.24 31.53 -27.28
N GLY A 308 0.75 31.68 -28.51
CA GLY A 308 -0.43 30.94 -28.98
C GLY A 308 -0.20 29.42 -29.03
N PRO A 309 -1.22 28.64 -29.45
CA PRO A 309 -1.13 27.20 -29.52
C PRO A 309 0.07 26.69 -30.32
N LEU A 310 0.76 25.67 -29.80
CA LEU A 310 1.85 24.98 -30.48
C LEU A 310 1.36 23.69 -31.14
N VAL A 311 1.82 23.41 -32.36
CA VAL A 311 1.69 22.09 -33.00
C VAL A 311 3.08 21.50 -33.20
N ILE A 312 3.34 20.37 -32.56
CA ILE A 312 4.60 19.62 -32.63
C ILE A 312 4.47 18.57 -33.72
N THR A 313 5.24 18.69 -34.81
CA THR A 313 5.22 17.76 -35.95
C THR A 313 6.51 16.96 -36.12
N VAL A 314 7.51 17.20 -35.29
CA VAL A 314 8.82 16.54 -35.31
C VAL A 314 9.20 16.19 -33.87
N GLY A 315 9.90 15.08 -33.65
CA GLY A 315 10.44 14.73 -32.33
C GLY A 315 11.44 15.77 -31.80
N GLY A 316 11.67 15.76 -30.49
CA GLY A 316 12.63 16.66 -29.84
C GLY A 316 12.12 17.26 -28.53
N THR A 317 12.87 18.23 -28.01
CA THR A 317 12.59 18.88 -26.72
C THR A 317 11.95 20.25 -26.92
N TYR A 318 10.87 20.50 -26.19
CA TYR A 318 10.06 21.72 -26.25
C TYR A 318 9.93 22.33 -24.86
N THR A 319 10.19 23.63 -24.77
CA THR A 319 10.07 24.43 -23.54
C THR A 319 9.36 25.75 -23.82
N GLY A 320 8.89 26.42 -22.78
CA GLY A 320 8.28 27.76 -22.88
C GLY A 320 6.82 27.81 -22.47
N ASN A 321 6.16 28.92 -22.81
CA ASN A 321 4.84 29.26 -22.29
C ASN A 321 3.82 29.25 -23.43
N TYR A 322 2.81 28.39 -23.36
CA TYR A 322 1.83 28.18 -24.42
C TYR A 322 0.42 28.31 -23.88
N GLN A 323 -0.43 29.03 -24.61
CA GLN A 323 -1.82 29.23 -24.25
C GLN A 323 -2.74 29.02 -25.44
N SER A 324 -3.87 28.36 -25.19
CA SER A 324 -5.05 28.46 -26.05
C SER A 324 -6.10 29.34 -25.38
N THR A 325 -6.79 30.14 -26.18
CA THR A 325 -8.01 30.87 -25.78
C THR A 325 -9.27 30.21 -26.34
N ASN A 326 -9.13 29.20 -27.19
CA ASN A 326 -10.25 28.49 -27.81
C ASN A 326 -10.47 27.14 -27.10
N PRO A 327 -11.66 26.89 -26.53
CA PRO A 327 -11.92 25.67 -25.76
C PRO A 327 -11.99 24.40 -26.63
N SER A 328 -11.87 24.50 -27.94
CA SER A 328 -11.79 23.37 -28.88
C SER A 328 -10.38 23.16 -29.45
N VAL A 329 -9.40 23.99 -29.08
CA VAL A 329 -8.01 23.90 -29.56
C VAL A 329 -7.08 23.68 -28.38
N PRO A 330 -6.27 22.60 -28.36
CA PRO A 330 -5.28 22.42 -27.31
C PRO A 330 -4.20 23.50 -27.31
N ALA A 331 -3.63 23.81 -26.14
CA ALA A 331 -2.50 24.73 -26.07
C ALA A 331 -1.23 24.13 -26.68
N ILE A 332 -1.05 22.81 -26.59
CA ILE A 332 -0.02 22.06 -27.31
C ILE A 332 -0.67 20.83 -27.95
N THR A 333 -0.49 20.68 -29.27
CA THR A 333 -0.91 19.49 -30.02
C THR A 333 0.31 18.72 -30.48
N VAL A 334 0.43 17.44 -30.10
CA VAL A 334 1.48 16.54 -30.60
C VAL A 334 0.94 15.75 -31.80
N LYS A 335 1.56 15.98 -32.96
CA LYS A 335 1.24 15.35 -34.26
C LYS A 335 2.46 14.67 -34.87
N THR A 336 3.18 13.91 -34.06
CA THR A 336 4.28 13.05 -34.50
C THR A 336 4.29 11.77 -33.67
N THR A 337 4.84 10.70 -34.23
CA THR A 337 5.13 9.44 -33.53
C THR A 337 6.54 9.41 -32.96
N ASP A 338 7.38 10.38 -33.34
CA ASP A 338 8.73 10.51 -32.81
C ASP A 338 8.69 10.82 -31.30
N PRO A 339 9.73 10.45 -30.53
CA PRO A 339 9.85 10.85 -29.14
C PRO A 339 9.81 12.38 -28.97
N VAL A 340 8.91 12.84 -28.11
CA VAL A 340 8.77 14.26 -27.74
C VAL A 340 9.06 14.41 -26.24
N ILE A 341 9.80 15.46 -25.89
CA ILE A 341 9.99 15.92 -24.51
C ILE A 341 9.37 17.30 -24.40
N ILE A 342 8.40 17.48 -23.49
CA ILE A 342 7.93 18.79 -23.07
C ILE A 342 8.42 19.01 -21.66
N GLU A 343 9.23 20.06 -21.46
CA GLU A 343 9.78 20.33 -20.15
C GLU A 343 9.88 21.81 -19.81
N ASN A 344 9.88 22.11 -18.50
CA ASN A 344 10.03 23.47 -17.97
C ASN A 344 9.07 24.46 -18.66
N ALA A 345 7.85 24.00 -18.94
CA ALA A 345 6.85 24.73 -19.69
C ALA A 345 5.73 25.25 -18.78
N ASN A 346 5.05 26.31 -19.22
CA ASN A 346 3.78 26.76 -18.65
C ASN A 346 2.70 26.61 -19.70
N VAL A 347 1.63 25.91 -19.39
CA VAL A 347 0.55 25.61 -20.34
C VAL A 347 -0.78 26.05 -19.75
N LYS A 348 -1.54 26.83 -20.51
CA LYS A 348 -2.81 27.40 -20.04
C LYS A 348 -3.89 27.30 -21.10
N GLY A 349 -5.14 27.07 -20.69
CA GLY A 349 -6.25 27.18 -21.64
C GLY A 349 -7.56 26.59 -21.16
N PRO A 350 -8.64 26.84 -21.92
CA PRO A 350 -9.98 26.35 -21.58
C PRO A 350 -10.31 24.97 -22.16
N GLY A 351 -9.52 24.46 -23.10
CA GLY A 351 -9.62 23.10 -23.64
C GLY A 351 -8.59 22.17 -23.02
N ASN A 352 -8.32 21.03 -23.66
CA ASN A 352 -7.20 20.17 -23.27
C ASN A 352 -5.90 20.97 -23.36
N LEU A 353 -5.02 20.89 -22.36
CA LEU A 353 -3.77 21.66 -22.39
C LEU A 353 -2.77 21.03 -23.35
N ILE A 354 -2.54 19.72 -23.23
CA ILE A 354 -1.68 18.94 -24.11
C ILE A 354 -2.50 17.78 -24.68
N SER A 355 -2.49 17.59 -26.00
CA SER A 355 -3.24 16.52 -26.64
C SER A 355 -2.52 15.94 -27.85
N GLY A 356 -2.69 14.64 -28.10
CA GLY A 356 -2.12 13.99 -29.29
C GLY A 356 -2.56 12.53 -29.45
N PHE A 357 -2.15 11.95 -30.58
CA PHE A 357 -2.37 10.54 -30.94
C PHE A 357 -1.03 9.85 -31.17
N LYS A 358 -0.95 8.53 -30.98
CA LYS A 358 0.31 7.76 -31.14
C LYS A 358 1.43 8.31 -30.26
N MET A 359 1.07 8.66 -29.03
CA MET A 359 1.87 9.52 -28.17
C MET A 359 3.14 8.81 -27.67
N ASN A 360 4.31 9.36 -27.98
CA ASN A 360 5.59 9.02 -27.36
C ASN A 360 6.15 10.25 -26.63
N LEU A 361 5.75 10.44 -25.37
CA LEU A 361 5.92 11.71 -24.67
C LEU A 361 6.59 11.54 -23.30
N THR A 362 7.62 12.35 -23.06
CA THR A 362 8.07 12.70 -21.71
C THR A 362 7.59 14.12 -21.39
N LEU A 363 6.76 14.26 -20.38
CA LEU A 363 6.22 15.53 -19.89
C LEU A 363 6.71 15.75 -18.46
N ARG A 364 7.58 16.73 -18.26
CA ARG A 364 8.17 16.97 -16.93
C ARG A 364 8.35 18.43 -16.56
N ASN A 365 8.39 18.73 -15.27
CA ASN A 365 8.60 20.09 -14.76
C ASN A 365 7.68 21.14 -15.41
N THR A 366 6.48 20.75 -15.81
CA THR A 366 5.54 21.59 -16.54
C THR A 366 4.39 21.99 -15.64
N LYS A 367 3.94 23.25 -15.75
CA LYS A 367 2.86 23.83 -14.95
C LYS A 367 1.64 24.03 -15.85
N GLY A 368 0.55 23.35 -15.56
CA GLY A 368 -0.70 23.39 -16.30
C GLY A 368 -1.81 24.13 -15.55
N TYR A 369 -2.48 25.06 -16.20
CA TYR A 369 -3.56 25.86 -15.61
C TYR A 369 -4.78 25.82 -16.52
N GLY A 370 -5.86 25.17 -16.09
CA GLY A 370 -7.11 25.25 -16.83
C GLY A 370 -7.81 26.58 -16.60
N VAL A 371 -8.65 26.94 -17.57
CA VAL A 371 -9.40 28.20 -17.59
C VAL A 371 -10.85 27.86 -17.80
N ASN A 372 -11.76 28.55 -17.10
CA ASN A 372 -13.19 28.42 -17.37
C ASN A 372 -13.44 28.71 -18.87
N PRO A 373 -14.06 27.80 -19.64
CA PRO A 373 -14.31 28.01 -21.06
C PRO A 373 -15.17 29.23 -21.38
N ASN A 374 -15.93 29.74 -20.42
CA ASN A 374 -16.95 30.77 -20.61
C ASN A 374 -17.93 30.43 -21.74
N VAL A 375 -18.25 29.14 -21.88
CA VAL A 375 -19.24 28.60 -22.81
C VAL A 375 -20.19 27.72 -22.01
N SER A 376 -21.46 28.10 -21.92
CA SER A 376 -22.46 27.38 -21.12
C SER A 376 -22.51 25.89 -21.48
N GLY A 377 -22.45 25.02 -20.47
CA GLY A 377 -22.47 23.58 -20.64
C GLY A 377 -21.14 22.94 -21.02
N LYS A 378 -20.06 23.72 -21.18
CA LYS A 378 -18.72 23.22 -21.51
C LYS A 378 -17.83 23.15 -20.27
N ALA A 379 -17.19 22.00 -20.04
CA ALA A 379 -16.14 21.85 -19.03
C ALA A 379 -14.78 22.33 -19.56
N MET A 380 -13.89 22.70 -18.65
CA MET A 380 -12.46 22.84 -18.96
C MET A 380 -11.86 21.50 -19.40
N GLY A 381 -10.77 21.50 -20.17
CA GLY A 381 -10.18 20.25 -20.64
C GLY A 381 -9.17 19.58 -19.70
N ARG A 382 -8.67 18.43 -20.14
CA ARG A 382 -7.62 17.64 -19.47
C ARG A 382 -6.28 18.40 -19.45
N PHE A 383 -5.44 18.18 -18.44
CA PHE A 383 -4.02 18.56 -18.47
C PHE A 383 -3.30 17.82 -19.62
N LEU A 384 -3.54 16.52 -19.74
CA LEU A 384 -3.02 15.68 -20.82
C LEU A 384 -4.10 14.75 -21.35
N ASN A 385 -4.31 14.76 -22.67
CA ASN A 385 -5.16 13.83 -23.38
C ASN A 385 -4.32 13.00 -24.39
N SER A 386 -4.05 11.74 -24.06
CA SER A 386 -3.20 10.84 -24.83
C SER A 386 -4.01 9.71 -25.43
N GLU A 387 -4.11 9.68 -26.76
CA GLU A 387 -4.80 8.64 -27.52
C GLU A 387 -3.78 7.73 -28.22
N ASP A 388 -4.04 6.42 -28.25
CA ASP A 388 -3.17 5.39 -28.84
C ASP A 388 -1.72 5.53 -28.33
N THR A 389 -1.52 5.41 -27.03
CA THR A 389 -0.25 5.77 -26.40
C THR A 389 0.85 4.75 -26.72
N VAL A 390 2.01 5.23 -27.20
CA VAL A 390 3.22 4.43 -27.45
C VAL A 390 4.07 4.36 -26.20
N ASN A 391 4.37 5.50 -25.58
CA ASN A 391 5.17 5.59 -24.35
C ASN A 391 4.87 6.92 -23.66
N LEU A 392 4.76 6.90 -22.34
CA LEU A 392 4.37 8.08 -21.58
C LEU A 392 5.09 8.16 -20.24
N ASN A 393 5.81 9.27 -20.00
CA ASN A 393 6.39 9.61 -18.71
C ASN A 393 5.94 11.01 -18.30
N VAL A 394 4.96 11.10 -17.40
CA VAL A 394 4.41 12.35 -16.87
C VAL A 394 4.91 12.51 -15.45
N SER A 395 6.01 13.24 -15.27
CA SER A 395 6.65 13.34 -13.96
C SER A 395 6.96 14.76 -13.51
N ASN A 396 6.86 15.02 -12.20
CA ASN A 396 7.25 16.30 -11.63
C ASN A 396 6.50 17.49 -12.27
N ASN A 397 5.21 17.35 -12.54
CA ASN A 397 4.40 18.45 -13.09
C ASN A 397 3.53 19.08 -12.00
N TYR A 398 3.07 20.30 -12.27
CA TYR A 398 2.01 20.95 -11.53
C TYR A 398 0.77 21.04 -12.42
N MET A 399 -0.42 20.75 -11.89
CA MET A 399 -1.67 21.04 -12.60
C MET A 399 -2.74 21.56 -11.66
N GLU A 400 -3.44 22.62 -12.07
CA GLU A 400 -4.52 23.24 -11.30
C GLU A 400 -5.75 23.51 -12.18
N GLY A 401 -6.92 23.13 -11.67
CA GLY A 401 -8.18 23.41 -12.33
C GLY A 401 -8.20 22.81 -13.74
N THR A 402 -7.88 21.52 -13.88
CA THR A 402 -7.93 20.81 -15.18
C THR A 402 -8.73 19.52 -15.02
N GLY A 403 -9.05 18.85 -16.13
CA GLY A 403 -9.62 17.50 -16.12
C GLY A 403 -8.61 16.37 -15.85
N GLY A 404 -7.38 16.67 -15.43
CA GLY A 404 -6.35 15.66 -15.13
C GLY A 404 -5.74 15.00 -16.37
N ILE A 405 -5.30 13.75 -16.24
CA ILE A 405 -4.60 12.97 -17.27
C ILE A 405 -5.51 11.85 -17.76
N TYR A 406 -5.73 11.81 -19.07
CA TYR A 406 -6.47 10.75 -19.74
C TYR A 406 -5.56 10.01 -20.71
N VAL A 407 -5.57 8.68 -20.60
CA VAL A 407 -4.83 7.80 -21.49
C VAL A 407 -5.79 6.76 -22.04
N ARG A 408 -5.96 6.75 -23.36
CA ARG A 408 -6.77 5.74 -24.06
C ARG A 408 -5.88 4.91 -24.95
N ASN A 409 -6.02 3.58 -24.82
CA ASN A 409 -5.32 2.59 -25.61
C ASN A 409 -3.78 2.65 -25.45
N PHE A 410 -3.13 1.49 -25.38
CA PHE A 410 -1.67 1.40 -25.36
C PHE A 410 -1.22 0.50 -26.51
N ILE A 411 -0.39 1.06 -27.37
CA ILE A 411 0.15 0.42 -28.58
C ILE A 411 1.67 0.31 -28.54
N GLY A 412 2.27 0.59 -27.38
CA GLY A 412 3.71 0.49 -27.18
C GLY A 412 4.22 -0.94 -27.16
N ASN A 413 5.49 -1.10 -27.52
CA ASN A 413 6.24 -2.33 -27.41
C ASN A 413 6.94 -2.41 -26.05
N SER A 414 6.37 -3.21 -25.14
CA SER A 414 6.93 -3.45 -23.81
C SER A 414 8.33 -4.09 -23.84
N GLY A 415 8.65 -4.90 -24.85
CA GLY A 415 9.99 -5.44 -25.07
C GLY A 415 11.05 -4.38 -25.40
N ALA A 416 10.62 -3.21 -25.90
CA ALA A 416 11.46 -2.04 -26.10
C ALA A 416 11.48 -1.09 -24.88
N GLY A 417 10.92 -1.51 -23.74
CA GLY A 417 10.85 -0.71 -22.51
C GLY A 417 9.80 0.40 -22.53
N GLN A 418 8.92 0.42 -23.54
CA GLN A 418 7.85 1.41 -23.63
C GLN A 418 6.75 1.11 -22.60
N THR A 419 6.32 2.12 -21.86
CA THR A 419 5.36 1.97 -20.76
C THR A 419 4.67 3.29 -20.42
N ILE A 420 3.88 3.32 -19.35
CA ILE A 420 3.25 4.52 -18.82
C ILE A 420 3.68 4.74 -17.36
N LYS A 421 4.24 5.92 -17.08
CA LYS A 421 4.62 6.37 -15.74
C LYS A 421 4.01 7.74 -15.43
N ILE A 422 3.35 7.85 -14.28
CA ILE A 422 2.76 9.10 -13.78
C ILE A 422 3.27 9.32 -12.36
N LEU A 423 4.32 10.13 -12.23
CA LEU A 423 5.13 10.15 -11.01
C LEU A 423 5.33 11.55 -10.43
N ARG A 424 5.20 11.70 -9.11
CA ARG A 424 5.61 12.94 -8.41
C ARG A 424 4.92 14.20 -8.94
N ASN A 425 3.69 14.11 -9.44
CA ASN A 425 2.95 15.30 -9.86
C ASN A 425 2.28 15.95 -8.65
N SER A 426 2.19 17.28 -8.67
CA SER A 426 1.41 18.07 -7.70
C SER A 426 0.13 18.55 -8.40
N VAL A 427 -1.02 18.21 -7.84
CA VAL A 427 -2.32 18.34 -8.49
C VAL A 427 -3.26 19.07 -7.56
N LYS A 428 -3.96 20.07 -8.08
CA LYS A 428 -4.92 20.86 -7.33
C LYS A 428 -6.24 20.99 -8.09
N ASN A 429 -7.33 20.62 -7.45
CA ASN A 429 -8.70 20.83 -7.94
C ASN A 429 -8.92 20.30 -9.37
N ILE A 430 -8.96 18.97 -9.53
CA ILE A 430 -9.38 18.35 -10.80
C ILE A 430 -10.85 18.63 -11.02
N ASP A 431 -11.17 19.42 -12.03
CA ASP A 431 -12.48 20.06 -12.14
C ASP A 431 -13.14 19.76 -13.49
N GLY A 432 -14.26 19.05 -13.42
CA GLY A 432 -15.15 18.76 -14.54
C GLY A 432 -16.40 19.62 -14.56
N ARG A 433 -16.59 20.56 -13.61
CA ARG A 433 -17.81 21.38 -13.56
C ARG A 433 -18.06 22.10 -14.88
N LEU A 434 -19.31 22.11 -15.32
CA LEU A 434 -19.71 22.79 -16.54
C LEU A 434 -19.74 24.30 -16.31
N SER A 435 -19.20 25.07 -17.26
CA SER A 435 -19.29 26.53 -17.23
C SER A 435 -20.74 27.00 -17.35
N ASN A 436 -21.10 28.10 -16.68
CA ASN A 436 -22.39 28.77 -16.87
C ASN A 436 -22.38 29.79 -18.02
N GLY A 437 -21.25 30.00 -18.71
CA GLY A 437 -21.09 31.00 -19.77
C GLY A 437 -20.74 32.42 -19.28
N SER A 438 -20.69 32.65 -17.96
CA SER A 438 -20.51 33.96 -17.35
C SER A 438 -19.42 33.94 -16.26
N GLY A 439 -18.35 33.16 -16.46
CA GLY A 439 -17.24 33.04 -15.51
C GLY A 439 -17.47 32.09 -14.33
N GLY A 440 -18.70 31.58 -14.15
CA GLY A 440 -19.06 30.65 -13.07
C GLY A 440 -19.27 29.21 -13.55
N TYR A 441 -19.83 28.39 -12.66
CA TYR A 441 -20.07 26.96 -12.87
C TYR A 441 -21.52 26.58 -12.59
N GLN A 442 -21.99 25.53 -13.26
CA GLN A 442 -23.30 24.91 -13.06
C GLN A 442 -23.21 23.81 -12.00
N ASN A 443 -24.37 23.34 -11.52
CA ASN A 443 -24.48 22.14 -10.70
C ASN A 443 -24.47 20.85 -11.55
N ALA A 444 -23.50 20.75 -12.46
CA ALA A 444 -23.29 19.62 -13.36
C ALA A 444 -21.81 19.53 -13.70
N PHE A 445 -21.31 18.33 -13.99
CA PHE A 445 -19.91 18.13 -14.30
C PHE A 445 -19.69 16.96 -15.28
N VAL A 446 -18.61 17.04 -16.04
CA VAL A 446 -18.04 15.91 -16.77
C VAL A 446 -17.24 15.06 -15.78
N ARG A 447 -17.41 13.74 -15.88
CA ARG A 447 -16.65 12.77 -15.07
C ARG A 447 -15.19 12.74 -15.49
N TYR A 448 -14.39 13.55 -14.81
CA TYR A 448 -12.94 13.55 -14.92
C TYR A 448 -12.28 12.86 -13.76
N GLN A 449 -10.99 12.63 -13.91
CA GLN A 449 -10.14 11.92 -12.97
C GLN A 449 -8.78 12.61 -12.98
N PHE A 450 -8.03 12.54 -11.87
CA PHE A 450 -6.62 12.91 -11.93
C PHE A 450 -5.90 11.99 -12.93
N VAL A 451 -6.13 10.68 -12.88
CA VAL A 451 -5.67 9.72 -13.87
C VAL A 451 -6.82 8.81 -14.26
N GLN A 452 -7.06 8.70 -15.57
CA GLN A 452 -7.90 7.65 -16.13
C GLN A 452 -7.14 6.88 -17.20
N PHE A 453 -7.07 5.57 -17.00
CA PHE A 453 -6.74 4.63 -18.07
C PHE A 453 -8.03 4.09 -18.65
N ASN A 454 -8.15 4.15 -19.98
CA ASN A 454 -9.28 3.60 -20.73
C ASN A 454 -8.77 2.61 -21.77
N SER A 455 -9.09 1.34 -21.59
CA SER A 455 -8.68 0.26 -22.49
C SER A 455 -7.17 0.20 -22.71
N VAL A 456 -6.39 0.50 -21.67
CA VAL A 456 -4.92 0.45 -21.67
C VAL A 456 -4.49 -0.93 -21.20
N ARG A 457 -3.91 -1.76 -22.07
CA ARG A 457 -3.77 -3.20 -21.83
C ARG A 457 -2.34 -3.69 -21.99
N GLY A 458 -2.00 -4.77 -21.29
CA GLY A 458 -0.71 -5.46 -21.41
C GLY A 458 0.47 -4.61 -20.94
N LEU A 459 0.24 -3.71 -19.98
CA LEU A 459 1.29 -2.85 -19.46
C LEU A 459 2.34 -3.67 -18.71
N VAL A 460 3.60 -3.33 -18.97
CA VAL A 460 4.78 -3.84 -18.25
C VAL A 460 5.53 -2.64 -17.68
N ASN A 461 6.00 -2.74 -16.44
CA ASN A 461 6.73 -1.70 -15.72
C ASN A 461 5.99 -0.35 -15.58
N ALA A 462 4.65 -0.37 -15.58
CA ALA A 462 3.82 0.82 -15.43
C ALA A 462 3.64 1.22 -13.96
N GLU A 463 3.58 2.52 -13.71
CA GLU A 463 3.63 3.08 -12.36
C GLU A 463 2.84 4.38 -12.26
N ILE A 464 1.98 4.48 -11.24
CA ILE A 464 1.30 5.71 -10.82
C ILE A 464 1.67 5.91 -9.36
N GLY A 465 2.65 6.76 -9.08
CA GLY A 465 3.18 6.85 -7.72
C GLY A 465 3.74 8.19 -7.30
N TRP A 466 3.76 8.39 -5.98
CA TRP A 466 4.24 9.61 -5.36
C TRP A 466 3.52 10.89 -5.81
N ASN A 467 2.31 10.81 -6.35
CA ASN A 467 1.55 12.00 -6.73
C ASN A 467 0.85 12.60 -5.51
N GLN A 468 0.82 13.93 -5.43
CA GLN A 468 0.02 14.67 -4.46
C GLN A 468 -1.20 15.26 -5.15
N VAL A 469 -2.39 14.81 -4.76
CA VAL A 469 -3.67 15.27 -5.31
C VAL A 469 -4.51 15.88 -4.21
N ILE A 470 -4.82 17.16 -4.33
CA ILE A 470 -5.63 17.91 -3.37
C ILE A 470 -6.81 18.55 -4.11
N ASN A 471 -8.02 18.10 -3.82
CA ASN A 471 -9.25 18.69 -4.32
C ASN A 471 -9.97 19.37 -3.15
N GLU A 472 -10.16 20.67 -3.20
CA GLU A 472 -10.80 21.44 -2.14
C GLU A 472 -12.35 21.40 -2.29
N PRO A 473 -13.12 21.31 -1.19
CA PRO A 473 -14.57 21.33 -1.25
C PRO A 473 -15.12 22.56 -2.00
N GLY A 474 -16.05 22.34 -2.94
CA GLY A 474 -16.66 23.41 -3.74
C GLY A 474 -15.73 24.11 -4.75
N LYS A 475 -14.46 23.71 -4.85
CA LYS A 475 -13.51 24.26 -5.84
C LYS A 475 -13.35 23.40 -7.08
N SER A 476 -13.83 22.17 -7.06
CA SER A 476 -13.79 21.23 -8.18
C SER A 476 -14.92 20.21 -8.08
N ALA A 477 -15.22 19.51 -9.17
CA ALA A 477 -15.94 18.24 -9.14
C ALA A 477 -15.37 17.26 -10.16
N LEU A 478 -14.92 16.11 -9.67
CA LEU A 478 -14.42 15.00 -10.48
C LEU A 478 -15.26 13.73 -10.20
N GLU A 479 -14.93 12.61 -10.81
CA GLU A 479 -15.41 11.30 -10.39
C GLU A 479 -14.37 10.71 -9.42
N GLU A 480 -13.64 9.65 -9.79
CA GLU A 480 -12.50 9.17 -8.99
C GLU A 480 -11.22 9.94 -9.27
N ASN A 481 -10.30 9.99 -8.31
CA ASN A 481 -8.97 10.51 -8.59
C ASN A 481 -8.20 9.59 -9.53
N ILE A 482 -8.24 8.28 -9.31
CA ILE A 482 -7.58 7.28 -10.15
C ILE A 482 -8.61 6.24 -10.57
N ASN A 483 -8.84 6.10 -11.88
CA ASN A 483 -9.80 5.14 -12.44
C ASN A 483 -9.10 4.25 -13.49
N MET A 484 -9.29 2.94 -13.34
CA MET A 484 -8.74 1.91 -14.23
C MET A 484 -9.86 1.23 -15.04
N TYR A 485 -10.34 1.90 -16.07
CA TYR A 485 -11.42 1.43 -16.94
C TYR A 485 -10.89 0.44 -17.98
N GLN A 486 -11.32 -0.82 -17.91
CA GLN A 486 -10.97 -1.92 -18.83
C GLN A 486 -9.47 -2.01 -19.15
N SER A 487 -8.65 -1.71 -18.15
CA SER A 487 -7.21 -1.57 -18.28
C SER A 487 -6.47 -2.65 -17.49
N THR A 488 -5.31 -3.08 -17.97
CA THR A 488 -4.63 -4.25 -17.41
C THR A 488 -3.11 -4.18 -17.54
N GLY A 489 -2.43 -4.65 -16.50
CA GLY A 489 -1.02 -5.00 -16.54
C GLY A 489 -0.79 -6.37 -17.16
N THR A 490 0.14 -7.12 -16.58
CA THR A 490 0.36 -8.53 -16.90
C THR A 490 0.61 -9.32 -15.61
N SER A 491 0.48 -10.64 -15.66
CA SER A 491 0.78 -11.51 -14.51
C SER A 491 2.24 -11.37 -14.02
N ALA A 492 3.18 -11.16 -14.95
CA ALA A 492 4.59 -10.94 -14.63
C ALA A 492 4.91 -9.49 -14.20
N SER A 493 4.04 -8.54 -14.50
CA SER A 493 4.24 -7.12 -14.21
C SER A 493 2.90 -6.44 -13.99
N ARG A 494 2.46 -6.45 -12.73
CA ARG A 494 1.31 -5.67 -12.28
C ARG A 494 1.57 -4.17 -12.45
N VAL A 495 0.54 -3.39 -12.80
CA VAL A 495 0.62 -1.92 -12.78
C VAL A 495 0.63 -1.47 -11.33
N LYS A 496 1.68 -0.75 -10.94
CA LYS A 496 1.85 -0.29 -9.56
C LYS A 496 1.15 1.05 -9.36
N ILE A 497 0.29 1.14 -8.35
CA ILE A 497 -0.36 2.38 -7.91
C ILE A 497 0.03 2.59 -6.45
N HIS A 498 1.03 3.44 -6.18
CA HIS A 498 1.62 3.45 -4.85
C HIS A 498 2.09 4.79 -4.34
N ASP A 499 2.11 4.92 -3.01
CA ASP A 499 2.66 6.08 -2.31
C ASP A 499 2.07 7.43 -2.78
N ASN A 500 0.88 7.44 -3.37
CA ASN A 500 0.17 8.67 -3.69
C ASN A 500 -0.51 9.20 -2.43
N ILE A 501 -0.64 10.53 -2.34
CA ILE A 501 -1.62 11.14 -1.43
C ILE A 501 -2.78 11.71 -2.24
N ILE A 502 -3.99 11.33 -1.85
CA ILE A 502 -5.24 11.82 -2.43
C ILE A 502 -6.05 12.42 -1.30
N TRP A 503 -6.24 13.73 -1.34
CA TRP A 503 -7.12 14.43 -0.42
C TRP A 503 -8.28 15.04 -1.19
N GLY A 504 -9.47 14.51 -0.95
CA GLY A 504 -10.70 15.03 -1.53
C GLY A 504 -11.06 14.42 -2.87
N ALA A 505 -12.37 14.36 -3.08
CA ALA A 505 -13.06 14.12 -4.33
C ALA A 505 -14.49 14.49 -3.99
N TYR A 506 -14.77 15.79 -3.99
CA TYR A 506 -15.98 16.31 -3.36
C TYR A 506 -17.09 16.51 -4.38
N ALA A 507 -18.31 16.13 -4.00
CA ALA A 507 -19.50 16.56 -4.74
C ALA A 507 -19.59 18.09 -4.75
N ILE A 508 -20.24 18.66 -5.78
CA ILE A 508 -20.38 20.11 -5.96
C ILE A 508 -20.97 20.77 -4.71
N ASN A 509 -22.10 20.23 -4.20
CA ASN A 509 -22.70 20.65 -2.94
C ASN A 509 -22.45 19.58 -1.89
N THR A 510 -21.22 19.50 -1.41
CA THR A 510 -20.72 18.38 -0.59
C THR A 510 -21.55 18.06 0.65
N ALA A 511 -22.19 19.07 1.26
CA ALA A 511 -23.01 18.91 2.46
C ALA A 511 -24.43 18.38 2.19
N THR A 512 -24.91 18.40 0.94
CA THR A 512 -26.30 18.07 0.58
C THR A 512 -26.42 17.00 -0.50
N ASP A 513 -25.42 16.88 -1.37
CA ASP A 513 -25.41 15.90 -2.45
C ASP A 513 -25.09 14.51 -1.87
N SER A 514 -26.13 13.71 -1.61
CA SER A 514 -25.99 12.33 -1.09
C SER A 514 -25.73 11.28 -2.17
N GLY A 515 -26.00 11.61 -3.44
CA GLY A 515 -25.76 10.75 -4.59
C GLY A 515 -24.58 11.23 -5.42
N TYR A 516 -23.38 10.74 -5.11
CA TYR A 516 -22.15 11.09 -5.81
C TYR A 516 -21.22 9.89 -5.86
N ALA A 517 -20.62 9.62 -7.02
CA ALA A 517 -19.77 8.45 -7.25
C ALA A 517 -18.27 8.71 -7.01
N GLY A 518 -17.88 9.98 -6.83
CA GLY A 518 -16.47 10.35 -6.80
C GLY A 518 -15.72 9.94 -5.52
N GLY A 519 -14.50 9.44 -5.71
CA GLY A 519 -13.71 8.76 -4.69
C GLY A 519 -12.20 8.80 -4.90
N GLY A 520 -11.48 7.91 -4.22
CA GLY A 520 -10.03 7.79 -4.32
C GLY A 520 -9.61 6.99 -5.56
N ILE A 521 -9.49 5.68 -5.40
CA ILE A 521 -8.99 4.75 -6.44
C ILE A 521 -10.09 3.74 -6.80
N LEU A 522 -10.36 3.56 -8.09
CA LEU A 522 -11.29 2.54 -8.59
C LEU A 522 -10.60 1.60 -9.58
N LEU A 523 -10.67 0.31 -9.23
CA LEU A 523 -10.15 -0.81 -10.02
C LEU A 523 -11.31 -1.61 -10.62
N GLY A 524 -11.01 -2.27 -11.74
CA GLY A 524 -11.94 -3.22 -12.34
C GLY A 524 -13.19 -2.57 -12.91
N ASP A 525 -13.12 -1.30 -13.29
CA ASP A 525 -14.24 -0.59 -13.91
C ASP A 525 -14.42 -1.03 -15.37
N GLY A 526 -15.68 -1.04 -15.82
CA GLY A 526 -16.11 -1.59 -17.10
C GLY A 526 -16.29 -3.12 -17.10
N ASN A 527 -16.93 -3.63 -18.16
CA ASN A 527 -17.51 -4.98 -18.23
C ASN A 527 -16.76 -5.92 -19.19
N GLY A 528 -15.42 -5.88 -19.18
CA GLY A 528 -14.62 -6.78 -20.02
C GLY A 528 -14.89 -8.25 -19.69
N SER A 529 -14.96 -9.11 -20.70
CA SER A 529 -15.39 -10.52 -20.56
C SER A 529 -14.27 -11.55 -20.66
N THR A 530 -13.02 -11.10 -20.83
CA THR A 530 -11.83 -11.97 -20.89
C THR A 530 -10.75 -11.45 -19.94
N MET A 531 -9.80 -12.29 -19.53
CA MET A 531 -8.66 -11.88 -18.68
C MET A 531 -7.76 -10.79 -19.31
N SER A 532 -7.89 -10.54 -20.60
CA SER A 532 -7.15 -9.49 -21.32
C SER A 532 -7.96 -8.20 -21.51
N THR A 533 -9.26 -8.23 -21.26
CA THR A 533 -10.17 -7.09 -21.50
C THR A 533 -10.87 -6.61 -20.22
N ALA A 534 -11.07 -7.50 -19.26
CA ALA A 534 -11.44 -7.16 -17.90
C ALA A 534 -10.28 -6.42 -17.22
N GLY A 535 -10.61 -5.51 -16.31
CA GLY A 535 -9.57 -4.78 -15.58
C GLY A 535 -8.78 -5.74 -14.67
N GLY A 536 -7.45 -5.71 -14.70
CA GLY A 536 -6.68 -6.63 -13.87
C GLY A 536 -5.18 -6.41 -13.79
N TYR A 537 -4.53 -7.18 -12.91
CA TYR A 537 -3.10 -7.06 -12.61
C TYR A 537 -2.69 -5.68 -12.09
N PHE A 538 -3.41 -5.18 -11.08
CA PHE A 538 -3.03 -3.96 -10.35
C PHE A 538 -2.45 -4.30 -8.99
N GLU A 539 -1.39 -3.60 -8.62
CA GLU A 539 -0.76 -3.64 -7.29
C GLU A 539 -0.92 -2.26 -6.64
N VAL A 540 -1.78 -2.14 -5.63
CA VAL A 540 -2.16 -0.86 -5.03
C VAL A 540 -1.72 -0.80 -3.58
N TYR A 541 -0.68 -0.01 -3.28
CA TYR A 541 -0.08 -0.02 -1.95
C TYR A 541 0.55 1.27 -1.45
N GLY A 542 0.65 1.43 -0.13
CA GLY A 542 1.33 2.58 0.47
C GLY A 542 0.67 3.92 0.21
N ASN A 543 -0.51 3.96 -0.40
CA ASN A 543 -1.24 5.19 -0.70
C ASN A 543 -1.90 5.74 0.57
N THR A 544 -2.02 7.06 0.65
CA THR A 544 -2.75 7.78 1.69
C THR A 544 -3.97 8.45 1.06
N ILE A 545 -5.18 8.03 1.43
CA ILE A 545 -6.43 8.58 0.90
C ILE A 545 -7.20 9.24 2.03
N ILE A 546 -7.54 10.52 1.85
CA ILE A 546 -8.11 11.38 2.88
C ILE A 546 -9.40 12.02 2.36
N SER A 547 -10.49 11.84 3.11
CA SER A 547 -11.74 12.61 2.99
C SER A 547 -12.31 12.74 1.55
N THR A 548 -12.39 11.65 0.78
CA THR A 548 -13.18 11.67 -0.46
C THR A 548 -14.68 11.59 -0.15
N SER A 549 -15.55 12.02 -1.08
CA SER A 549 -16.98 12.08 -0.80
C SER A 549 -17.67 10.72 -0.69
N ASN A 550 -17.31 9.73 -1.53
CA ASN A 550 -18.00 8.43 -1.55
C ASN A 550 -17.12 7.31 -0.98
N GLN A 551 -16.03 6.96 -1.68
CA GLN A 551 -15.17 5.84 -1.34
C GLN A 551 -13.68 6.17 -1.29
N GLY A 552 -12.92 5.43 -0.47
CA GLY A 552 -11.46 5.41 -0.52
C GLY A 552 -10.93 4.58 -1.69
N ILE A 553 -11.00 3.25 -1.60
CA ILE A 553 -10.56 2.31 -2.65
C ILE A 553 -11.69 1.34 -3.01
N GLY A 554 -11.90 1.09 -4.29
CA GLY A 554 -12.91 0.13 -4.76
C GLY A 554 -12.36 -0.89 -5.75
N ILE A 555 -12.77 -2.14 -5.60
CA ILE A 555 -12.72 -3.15 -6.66
C ILE A 555 -14.16 -3.38 -7.13
N ALA A 556 -14.47 -2.93 -8.35
CA ALA A 556 -15.80 -3.02 -8.95
C ALA A 556 -15.99 -4.21 -9.91
N GLY A 557 -14.88 -4.85 -10.31
CA GLY A 557 -14.89 -5.91 -11.33
C GLY A 557 -13.50 -6.48 -11.57
N GLY A 558 -13.40 -7.39 -12.54
CA GLY A 558 -12.13 -7.91 -13.05
C GLY A 558 -11.39 -8.86 -12.10
N HIS A 559 -10.08 -8.95 -12.26
CA HIS A 559 -9.26 -10.02 -11.67
C HIS A 559 -7.86 -9.57 -11.27
N ASP A 560 -7.19 -10.39 -10.47
CA ASP A 560 -5.79 -10.23 -10.11
C ASP A 560 -5.49 -8.81 -9.59
N HIS A 561 -6.40 -8.20 -8.83
CA HIS A 561 -6.13 -6.96 -8.10
C HIS A 561 -5.53 -7.31 -6.74
N ASN A 562 -4.50 -6.58 -6.32
CA ASN A 562 -3.93 -6.71 -4.99
C ASN A 562 -3.85 -5.33 -4.32
N VAL A 563 -4.65 -5.12 -3.27
CA VAL A 563 -4.76 -3.83 -2.55
C VAL A 563 -4.29 -4.00 -1.12
N HIS A 564 -3.15 -3.42 -0.78
CA HIS A 564 -2.56 -3.63 0.55
C HIS A 564 -1.72 -2.49 1.09
N ASP A 565 -1.46 -2.45 2.40
CA ASP A 565 -0.62 -1.42 3.04
C ASP A 565 -1.04 0.03 2.75
N ASN A 566 -2.33 0.27 2.45
CA ASN A 566 -2.85 1.62 2.24
C ASN A 566 -3.40 2.20 3.54
N ARG A 567 -3.34 3.53 3.66
CA ARG A 567 -3.94 4.30 4.75
C ARG A 567 -5.12 5.07 4.20
N VAL A 568 -6.33 4.71 4.63
CA VAL A 568 -7.60 5.24 4.09
C VAL A 568 -8.42 5.85 5.22
N LEU A 569 -8.55 7.17 5.23
CA LEU A 569 -9.08 7.92 6.36
C LEU A 569 -10.14 8.94 5.90
N SER A 570 -11.24 9.00 6.63
CA SER A 570 -12.20 10.11 6.51
C SER A 570 -12.88 10.33 7.86
N SER A 571 -12.85 11.57 8.34
CA SER A 571 -13.66 12.05 9.46
C SER A 571 -15.14 12.17 9.09
N GLY A 572 -15.48 12.11 7.80
CA GLY A 572 -16.83 12.33 7.30
C GLY A 572 -17.30 13.79 7.41
N LEU A 573 -16.40 14.71 7.75
CA LEU A 573 -16.66 16.13 7.95
C LEU A 573 -15.88 16.99 6.95
N LEU A 574 -16.46 18.12 6.58
CA LEU A 574 -15.78 19.22 5.92
C LEU A 574 -14.93 19.99 6.94
N PRO A 575 -13.95 20.83 6.49
CA PRO A 575 -13.13 21.63 7.39
C PRO A 575 -13.91 22.56 8.33
N ASN A 576 -15.13 22.94 7.95
CA ASN A 576 -16.03 23.76 8.76
C ASN A 576 -16.93 22.95 9.72
N GLY A 577 -16.73 21.63 9.80
CA GLY A 577 -17.49 20.71 10.65
C GLY A 577 -18.82 20.21 10.07
N GLN A 578 -19.23 20.66 8.87
CA GLN A 578 -20.41 20.11 8.20
C GLN A 578 -20.17 18.67 7.75
N LYS A 579 -21.19 17.83 7.78
CA LYS A 579 -21.09 16.44 7.31
C LYS A 579 -20.98 16.38 5.80
N ILE A 580 -20.21 15.44 5.30
CA ILE A 580 -20.18 15.10 3.88
C ILE A 580 -21.34 14.13 3.59
N ALA A 581 -22.30 14.54 2.76
CA ALA A 581 -23.56 13.82 2.58
C ALA A 581 -23.42 12.49 1.84
N ALA A 582 -22.50 12.39 0.88
CA ALA A 582 -22.28 11.20 0.06
C ALA A 582 -21.42 10.11 0.72
N GLN A 583 -21.02 10.28 1.99
CA GLN A 583 -20.07 9.35 2.63
C GLN A 583 -20.55 7.91 2.61
N ASN A 584 -19.72 7.03 2.05
CA ASN A 584 -20.09 5.63 1.84
C ASN A 584 -19.16 4.62 2.51
N ILE A 585 -17.91 4.47 2.09
CA ILE A 585 -17.07 3.36 2.57
C ILE A 585 -15.57 3.64 2.41
N GLY A 586 -14.74 3.15 3.33
CA GLY A 586 -13.29 3.20 3.18
C GLY A 586 -12.83 2.37 1.99
N ILE A 587 -12.99 1.05 2.07
CA ILE A 587 -12.65 0.12 1.00
C ILE A 587 -13.85 -0.77 0.67
N TYR A 588 -14.12 -1.01 -0.62
CA TYR A 588 -15.09 -2.02 -1.02
C TYR A 588 -14.56 -3.04 -2.03
N VAL A 589 -15.15 -4.23 -1.98
CA VAL A 589 -14.97 -5.30 -2.97
C VAL A 589 -16.34 -5.81 -3.35
N TRP A 590 -16.82 -5.38 -4.51
CA TRP A 590 -18.17 -5.66 -5.00
C TRP A 590 -18.15 -5.75 -6.52
N ASP A 591 -18.55 -6.91 -7.06
CA ASP A 591 -18.63 -7.17 -8.49
C ASP A 591 -19.84 -6.46 -9.13
N GLN A 592 -19.72 -5.15 -9.25
CA GLN A 592 -20.70 -4.28 -9.92
C GLN A 592 -20.76 -4.53 -11.43
N GLN A 593 -19.65 -4.98 -12.02
CA GLN A 593 -19.50 -5.12 -13.47
C GLN A 593 -19.94 -6.50 -13.99
N GLY A 594 -20.33 -7.44 -13.11
CA GLY A 594 -20.79 -8.77 -13.50
C GLY A 594 -19.67 -9.72 -13.95
N SER A 595 -18.45 -9.50 -13.46
CA SER A 595 -17.25 -10.26 -13.76
C SER A 595 -17.34 -11.72 -13.32
N LYS A 596 -18.07 -12.01 -12.23
CA LYS A 596 -18.35 -13.36 -11.74
C LYS A 596 -19.14 -14.17 -12.77
N ALA A 597 -20.20 -13.57 -13.32
CA ALA A 597 -21.01 -14.21 -14.35
C ALA A 597 -20.20 -14.45 -15.64
N GLY A 598 -19.22 -13.58 -15.93
CA GLY A 598 -18.28 -13.73 -17.03
C GLY A 598 -17.11 -14.68 -16.78
N GLY A 599 -16.96 -15.23 -15.57
CA GLY A 599 -15.84 -16.12 -15.22
C GLY A 599 -14.48 -15.43 -15.10
N VAL A 600 -14.46 -14.09 -14.97
CA VAL A 600 -13.24 -13.26 -14.89
C VAL A 600 -13.09 -12.55 -13.55
N TRP A 601 -13.81 -12.99 -12.51
CA TRP A 601 -13.63 -12.55 -11.12
C TRP A 601 -12.75 -13.54 -10.36
N VAL A 602 -11.43 -13.35 -10.42
CA VAL A 602 -10.46 -14.26 -9.77
C VAL A 602 -9.31 -13.47 -9.13
N ASN A 603 -8.70 -14.03 -8.08
CA ASN A 603 -7.48 -13.51 -7.45
C ASN A 603 -7.52 -12.03 -7.02
N ASN A 604 -8.69 -11.54 -6.60
CA ASN A 604 -8.84 -10.19 -6.05
C ASN A 604 -8.60 -10.22 -4.53
N THR A 605 -7.56 -9.52 -4.09
CA THR A 605 -7.14 -9.49 -2.68
C THR A 605 -7.13 -8.07 -2.13
N VAL A 606 -7.55 -7.93 -0.86
CA VAL A 606 -7.52 -6.67 -0.11
C VAL A 606 -7.04 -6.97 1.30
N HIS A 607 -5.82 -6.57 1.65
CA HIS A 607 -5.26 -6.93 2.96
C HIS A 607 -4.29 -5.92 3.55
N ASP A 608 -4.03 -6.01 4.86
CA ASP A 608 -3.03 -5.18 5.56
C ASP A 608 -3.23 -3.66 5.38
N ASN A 609 -4.46 -3.22 5.06
CA ASN A 609 -4.80 -1.81 4.97
C ASN A 609 -5.18 -1.26 6.36
N GLN A 610 -4.89 0.02 6.60
CA GLN A 610 -5.29 0.73 7.81
C GLN A 610 -6.36 1.75 7.47
N ILE A 611 -7.55 1.58 8.02
CA ILE A 611 -8.75 2.29 7.57
C ILE A 611 -9.48 2.92 8.75
N ALA A 612 -9.92 4.16 8.60
CA ALA A 612 -10.85 4.77 9.55
C ALA A 612 -11.80 5.69 8.79
N TRP A 613 -12.97 5.17 8.46
CA TRP A 613 -13.94 5.85 7.61
C TRP A 613 -15.21 6.14 8.39
N MET A 614 -15.43 7.40 8.73
CA MET A 614 -16.59 7.83 9.51
C MET A 614 -17.76 8.15 8.59
N ARG A 615 -18.93 7.64 8.95
CA ARG A 615 -20.23 8.05 8.42
C ARG A 615 -21.08 8.61 9.55
N TYR A 616 -22.09 9.38 9.17
CA TYR A 616 -23.08 9.89 10.10
C TYR A 616 -24.47 9.48 9.63
N SER A 617 -25.28 8.95 10.55
CA SER A 617 -26.71 8.73 10.30
C SER A 617 -27.43 10.05 10.01
N SER A 618 -28.68 9.98 9.54
CA SER A 618 -29.56 11.15 9.42
C SER A 618 -29.77 11.90 10.75
N THR A 619 -29.75 11.17 11.87
CA THR A 619 -29.80 11.73 13.23
C THR A 619 -28.45 12.24 13.73
N GLY A 620 -27.36 12.02 12.97
CA GLY A 620 -26.02 12.49 13.27
C GLY A 620 -25.17 11.60 14.15
N THR A 621 -25.60 10.36 14.38
CA THR A 621 -24.79 9.37 15.10
C THR A 621 -23.61 8.92 14.22
N PRO A 622 -22.37 9.02 14.70
CA PRO A 622 -21.20 8.55 13.95
C PRO A 622 -21.10 7.02 13.95
N SER A 623 -20.60 6.45 12.86
CA SER A 623 -20.24 5.03 12.76
C SER A 623 -19.01 4.83 11.88
N LEU A 624 -18.28 3.74 12.12
CA LEU A 624 -17.22 3.29 11.22
C LEU A 624 -17.80 2.50 10.05
N ALA A 625 -17.28 2.77 8.86
CA ALA A 625 -17.62 2.13 7.60
C ALA A 625 -16.34 1.80 6.83
N ASN A 626 -15.43 1.07 7.50
CA ASN A 626 -14.10 0.81 6.98
C ASN A 626 -14.12 -0.06 5.72
N THR A 627 -14.86 -1.16 5.76
CA THR A 627 -14.86 -2.16 4.68
C THR A 627 -16.26 -2.64 4.37
N TRP A 628 -16.56 -2.81 3.09
CA TRP A 628 -17.73 -3.55 2.64
C TRP A 628 -17.34 -4.46 1.48
N THR A 629 -17.21 -5.75 1.79
CA THR A 629 -16.50 -6.70 0.94
C THR A 629 -17.32 -7.98 0.69
N PRO A 630 -18.57 -7.87 0.22
CA PRO A 630 -19.46 -9.03 0.03
C PRO A 630 -18.92 -10.06 -0.97
N ASP A 631 -18.06 -9.63 -1.90
CA ASP A 631 -17.57 -10.47 -2.98
C ASP A 631 -16.13 -10.95 -2.82
N CYS A 632 -15.54 -10.73 -1.65
CA CYS A 632 -14.26 -11.37 -1.32
C CYS A 632 -14.45 -12.89 -1.21
N VAL A 633 -13.53 -13.61 -1.82
CA VAL A 633 -13.42 -15.06 -1.65
C VAL A 633 -12.83 -15.31 -0.25
N SER A 634 -13.17 -16.44 0.37
CA SER A 634 -12.64 -16.79 1.70
C SER A 634 -11.12 -16.67 1.73
N GLY A 635 -10.58 -15.92 2.69
CA GLY A 635 -9.13 -15.68 2.82
C GLY A 635 -8.54 -14.64 1.86
N SER A 636 -9.31 -14.04 0.94
CA SER A 636 -8.77 -13.02 0.03
C SER A 636 -8.78 -11.60 0.61
N CYS A 637 -9.56 -11.37 1.65
CA CYS A 637 -9.65 -10.08 2.35
C CYS A 637 -9.42 -10.25 3.85
N TYR A 638 -8.25 -9.82 4.34
CA TYR A 638 -7.77 -10.12 5.69
C TYR A 638 -6.88 -8.99 6.22
N ASN A 639 -6.62 -8.94 7.53
CA ASN A 639 -5.74 -7.94 8.17
C ASN A 639 -6.03 -6.45 7.85
N ASN A 640 -7.23 -6.12 7.37
CA ASN A 640 -7.64 -4.73 7.22
C ASN A 640 -8.05 -4.21 8.60
N THR A 641 -7.24 -3.34 9.19
CA THR A 641 -7.37 -2.90 10.58
C THR A 641 -7.94 -1.49 10.67
N THR A 642 -8.58 -1.20 11.80
CA THR A 642 -9.03 0.16 12.09
C THR A 642 -7.82 1.04 12.45
N LEU A 643 -7.55 2.09 11.69
CA LEU A 643 -6.43 3.00 11.93
C LEU A 643 -6.61 3.81 13.22
N VAL A 644 -7.79 4.38 13.40
CA VAL A 644 -8.18 5.21 14.55
C VAL A 644 -9.71 5.20 14.68
N ASN A 645 -10.25 5.38 15.88
CA ASN A 645 -11.69 5.50 16.08
C ASN A 645 -12.01 6.47 17.25
N PRO A 646 -12.68 7.60 17.01
CA PRO A 646 -13.14 8.09 15.71
C PRO A 646 -12.01 8.73 14.89
N ALA A 647 -12.15 8.75 13.56
CA ALA A 647 -11.39 9.68 12.73
C ALA A 647 -11.89 11.11 12.92
N THR A 648 -10.99 12.07 12.88
CA THR A 648 -11.23 13.52 13.06
C THR A 648 -10.49 14.33 12.00
N LEU A 649 -10.85 15.61 11.84
CA LEU A 649 -10.11 16.54 10.96
C LEU A 649 -8.61 16.65 11.35
N THR A 650 -8.30 16.51 12.64
CA THR A 650 -6.91 16.49 13.13
C THR A 650 -6.16 15.25 12.67
N THR A 651 -6.79 14.07 12.72
CA THR A 651 -6.16 12.85 12.20
C THR A 651 -5.96 12.93 10.69
N GLU A 652 -6.89 13.53 9.93
CA GLU A 652 -6.72 13.76 8.49
C GLU A 652 -5.49 14.62 8.18
N SER A 653 -5.33 15.72 8.90
CA SER A 653 -4.16 16.60 8.76
C SER A 653 -2.84 15.90 9.14
N SER A 654 -2.90 15.01 10.14
CA SER A 654 -1.73 14.24 10.59
C SER A 654 -1.27 13.22 9.53
N GLU A 655 -2.21 12.57 8.83
CA GLU A 655 -1.88 11.65 7.73
C GLU A 655 -1.17 12.34 6.57
N TYR A 656 -1.58 13.57 6.24
CA TYR A 656 -0.91 14.35 5.23
C TYR A 656 0.54 14.69 5.62
N ALA A 657 0.75 15.14 6.87
CA ALA A 657 2.10 15.40 7.37
C ALA A 657 2.98 14.13 7.42
N LEU A 658 2.40 12.98 7.76
CA LEU A 658 3.07 11.69 7.73
C LEU A 658 3.51 11.32 6.31
N TRP A 659 2.62 11.50 5.32
CA TRP A 659 2.94 11.25 3.92
C TRP A 659 4.04 12.19 3.41
N GLN A 660 4.00 13.48 3.75
CA GLN A 660 5.05 14.43 3.38
C GLN A 660 6.42 14.02 3.95
N SER A 661 6.44 13.55 5.20
CA SER A 661 7.65 13.05 5.84
C SER A 661 8.16 11.78 5.16
N LYS A 662 7.25 10.85 4.82
CA LYS A 662 7.54 9.64 4.04
C LYS A 662 8.14 9.96 2.67
N ALA A 663 7.54 10.90 1.93
CA ALA A 663 8.04 11.34 0.63
C ALA A 663 9.44 11.96 0.73
N SER A 664 9.65 12.83 1.73
CA SER A 664 10.94 13.45 1.99
C SER A 664 12.02 12.44 2.36
N ALA A 665 11.71 11.48 3.24
CA ALA A 665 12.61 10.40 3.64
C ALA A 665 12.97 9.47 2.48
N ALA A 666 12.05 9.28 1.53
CA ALA A 666 12.27 8.55 0.29
C ALA A 666 12.99 9.39 -0.80
N GLY A 667 13.44 10.61 -0.49
CA GLY A 667 14.12 11.51 -1.43
C GLY A 667 13.23 12.01 -2.57
N GLN A 668 11.91 12.00 -2.40
CA GLN A 668 10.97 12.40 -3.44
C GLN A 668 10.78 13.92 -3.42
N SER A 669 11.01 14.54 -4.58
CA SER A 669 10.63 15.94 -4.85
C SER A 669 9.31 15.93 -5.60
N ILE A 670 8.26 16.50 -5.02
CA ILE A 670 6.91 16.50 -5.58
C ILE A 670 6.65 17.79 -6.38
N GLY A 671 6.01 17.66 -7.53
CA GLY A 671 5.63 18.77 -8.39
C GLY A 671 6.75 19.27 -9.30
N ALA A 672 6.43 20.33 -10.04
CA ALA A 672 7.36 21.05 -10.90
C ALA A 672 8.31 21.93 -10.08
N LYS A 673 9.57 21.99 -10.51
CA LYS A 673 10.59 22.83 -9.89
C LYS A 673 10.38 24.33 -10.16
#